data_AF-A0A2M6WQP1-F1
#
_entry.id   AF-A0A2M6WQP1-F1
#
_cell.length_a   1.000
_cell.length_b   1.000
_cell.length_c   1.000
_cell.angle_alpha   90.00
_cell.angle_beta   90.00
_cell.angle_gamma   90.00
#
_symmetry.space_group_name_H-M   'P 1'
#
loop_
_entity.id
_entity.type
_entity.pdbx_description
1 polymer ?
#
loop_
_entity_poly.entity_id
_entity_poly.type
_entity_poly.pdbx_seq_one_letter_code
_entity_poly.pdbx_strand_id
1 'polypeptide(L)'
;MIRFGNESDGSYPGGAEILGEGSYLVVDDEASAELKALADAIVTNTNFSWGKDGYTIYLGSGAISGSADPDIVDYIGFGPEAKYYEGASPAPAFAPSSILIRKANAQSTVTSLSAGGSDELAGHNYDTNNNQADFVLLILNPDPVIPDDDEGNGGGDDNPATSTEVVVSSTPKIVISRVAATGDDDWIDLYNNSDTDFDLAVNNYHLEKSKSAVDPVIIMRFGNESDGTYPRGTIIKARSYYRVVRDEASVEIKATADAIASGNNFTFDGSGYTLYLGLDSISAPDDADIIDLVGFGVDAVYYEGSGPAPEILDQGFLSRKVSATSTRETLSENGLEFDLGAAYDSNDNQFDFVLIGSVVGPVEPNNGYNSPGLAHLWHFNECRGNILKDSVGTNDFNYPATWRVGKWGCALEQYYAYPKLQTNFNQPLNSAGVSILFNYQNTSASGKTSIYLAGPAGGVEVVFDPNFTRVNGLPTLFYSSDIKWPRDSVWHQGVLVINGTSDYWELYLDGERVYQEYFEAIFSKDFARLEIGNSDGYNYLDEVGIWSRALSGAEIKNIFLSQSELAPTLNRSAQLAPVEIHHWSFDERSGNLALDDIASSSLFIDSSQWVRLGHQGPAILHNMYANRKMELNFSQEIKEMDLSLDFWWCLRNDGGGQSGKISLLVADNKAMFALVASAYRPKYYFNSNSGIISEGFGLTLPHDSAWHHLVLVYDSYEYKLNFYVDGELKYSTPQTWLLDEAIKKMEIYNANWEYEIDDLSIWRGALKAQQVKTIYQNETGGN
;
A
#
# COMPACT_ATOMS: atom_id res chain seq x y z
N MET A 1 46.92 -13.60 3.38
CA MET A 1 47.33 -12.42 4.19
C MET A 1 46.80 -11.20 3.48
N ILE A 2 46.05 -10.35 4.18
CA ILE A 2 45.55 -9.08 3.68
C ILE A 2 46.29 -7.99 4.45
N ARG A 3 46.89 -7.03 3.74
CA ARG A 3 47.43 -5.82 4.36
C ARG A 3 46.45 -4.70 4.06
N PHE A 4 45.66 -4.29 5.06
CA PHE A 4 44.65 -3.25 4.90
C PHE A 4 45.26 -1.97 4.30
N GLY A 5 44.61 -1.43 3.27
CA GLY A 5 45.10 -0.29 2.49
C GLY A 5 46.14 -0.62 1.39
N ASN A 6 46.47 -1.90 1.17
CA ASN A 6 47.31 -2.33 0.06
C ASN A 6 46.44 -2.83 -1.10
N GLU A 7 46.39 -2.07 -2.19
CA GLU A 7 45.60 -2.35 -3.40
C GLU A 7 45.98 -3.67 -4.10
N SER A 8 47.16 -4.24 -3.80
CA SER A 8 47.54 -5.56 -4.34
C SER A 8 46.87 -6.74 -3.64
N ASP A 9 46.27 -6.52 -2.46
CA ASP A 9 45.60 -7.57 -1.68
C ASP A 9 44.06 -7.51 -1.79
N GLY A 10 43.51 -6.45 -2.40
CA GLY A 10 42.06 -6.24 -2.52
C GLY A 10 41.68 -4.78 -2.83
N SER A 11 40.38 -4.48 -2.84
CA SER A 11 39.84 -3.11 -2.89
C SER A 11 39.23 -2.72 -1.53
N TYR A 12 39.18 -1.43 -1.23
CA TYR A 12 38.74 -0.91 0.08
C TYR A 12 37.67 0.18 -0.08
N PRO A 13 36.46 -0.16 -0.57
CA PRO A 13 35.42 0.82 -0.87
C PRO A 13 34.93 1.61 0.37
N GLY A 14 34.97 1.01 1.57
CA GLY A 14 34.65 1.69 2.83
C GLY A 14 35.81 2.51 3.43
N GLY A 15 36.98 2.49 2.78
CA GLY A 15 38.22 3.02 3.36
C GLY A 15 38.92 2.01 4.28
N ALA A 16 39.97 2.44 4.97
CA ALA A 16 40.77 1.59 5.87
C ALA A 16 40.66 1.98 7.35
N GLU A 17 39.65 2.79 7.70
CA GLU A 17 39.42 3.30 9.05
C GLU A 17 38.18 2.65 9.65
N ILE A 18 38.27 2.22 10.92
CA ILE A 18 37.14 1.73 11.71
C ILE A 18 36.80 2.81 12.73
N LEU A 19 35.56 3.27 12.74
CA LEU A 19 35.08 4.22 13.75
C LEU A 19 35.02 3.56 15.14
N GLY A 20 35.10 4.35 16.20
CA GLY A 20 34.95 3.83 17.57
C GLY A 20 33.63 3.07 17.74
N GLU A 21 33.69 1.85 18.28
CA GLU A 21 32.56 0.93 18.45
C GLU A 21 31.93 0.45 17.12
N GLY A 22 32.55 0.74 15.98
CA GLY A 22 32.12 0.28 14.66
C GLY A 22 32.59 -1.13 14.31
N SER A 23 32.03 -1.67 13.24
CA SER A 23 32.46 -2.92 12.59
C SER A 23 33.19 -2.62 11.28
N TYR A 24 33.92 -3.60 10.76
CA TYR A 24 34.57 -3.52 9.45
C TYR A 24 34.35 -4.82 8.68
N LEU A 25 33.61 -4.75 7.57
CA LEU A 25 33.21 -5.91 6.78
C LEU A 25 34.25 -6.23 5.71
N VAL A 26 34.84 -7.41 5.80
CA VAL A 26 35.78 -7.95 4.81
C VAL A 26 35.08 -9.09 4.06
N VAL A 27 34.98 -9.00 2.74
CA VAL A 27 34.32 -10.01 1.89
C VAL A 27 35.27 -10.54 0.83
N ASP A 28 34.98 -11.75 0.35
CA ASP A 28 35.65 -12.36 -0.81
C ASP A 28 35.21 -11.67 -2.12
N ASP A 29 36.06 -11.61 -3.14
CA ASP A 29 35.70 -11.04 -4.44
C ASP A 29 34.67 -11.87 -5.22
N GLU A 30 34.54 -13.16 -4.90
CA GLU A 30 33.50 -14.07 -5.39
C GLU A 30 32.17 -13.95 -4.63
N ALA A 31 32.08 -13.13 -3.57
CA ALA A 31 30.84 -12.90 -2.83
C ALA A 31 29.74 -12.25 -3.71
N SER A 32 28.49 -12.31 -3.24
CA SER A 32 27.34 -11.72 -3.94
C SER A 32 27.51 -10.22 -4.14
N ALA A 33 26.83 -9.66 -5.16
CA ALA A 33 26.90 -8.23 -5.45
C ALA A 33 26.40 -7.38 -4.26
N GLU A 34 25.39 -7.87 -3.54
CA GLU A 34 24.83 -7.24 -2.33
C GLU A 34 25.86 -7.18 -1.20
N LEU A 35 26.52 -8.30 -0.88
CA LEU A 35 27.56 -8.32 0.15
C LEU A 35 28.76 -7.44 -0.22
N LYS A 36 29.14 -7.41 -1.50
CA LYS A 36 30.20 -6.52 -1.99
C LYS A 36 29.84 -5.04 -1.93
N ALA A 37 28.56 -4.69 -2.03
CA ALA A 37 28.10 -3.31 -1.90
C ALA A 37 28.16 -2.81 -0.45
N LEU A 38 28.08 -3.72 0.53
CA LEU A 38 28.18 -3.42 1.96
C LEU A 38 29.61 -3.53 2.52
N ALA A 39 30.52 -4.12 1.75
CA ALA A 39 31.87 -4.40 2.21
C ALA A 39 32.69 -3.13 2.44
N ASP A 40 33.52 -3.12 3.48
CA ASP A 40 34.56 -2.12 3.66
C ASP A 40 35.85 -2.51 2.92
N ALA A 41 36.12 -3.82 2.84
CA ALA A 41 37.20 -4.40 2.03
C ALA A 41 36.72 -5.62 1.23
N ILE A 42 37.15 -5.70 -0.03
CA ILE A 42 36.91 -6.85 -0.92
C ILE A 42 38.25 -7.48 -1.25
N VAL A 43 38.41 -8.76 -0.94
CA VAL A 43 39.67 -9.48 -1.00
C VAL A 43 39.74 -10.32 -2.27
N THR A 44 40.78 -10.11 -3.06
CA THR A 44 41.02 -10.88 -4.31
C THR A 44 42.02 -12.02 -4.12
N ASN A 45 42.48 -12.22 -2.89
CA ASN A 45 43.44 -13.25 -2.54
C ASN A 45 42.71 -14.59 -2.36
N THR A 46 42.95 -15.54 -3.26
CA THR A 46 42.43 -16.93 -3.22
C THR A 46 42.61 -17.69 -1.90
N ASN A 47 43.43 -17.21 -0.96
CA ASN A 47 43.54 -17.78 0.39
C ASN A 47 42.46 -17.26 1.37
N PHE A 48 41.56 -16.38 0.94
CA PHE A 48 40.39 -15.93 1.71
C PHE A 48 39.22 -16.92 1.57
N SER A 49 39.55 -18.22 1.57
CA SER A 49 38.60 -19.32 1.53
C SER A 49 39.04 -20.37 2.54
N TRP A 50 38.10 -20.83 3.35
CA TRP A 50 38.34 -21.84 4.38
C TRP A 50 37.20 -22.85 4.42
N GLY A 51 37.57 -24.13 4.60
CA GLY A 51 36.62 -25.20 4.87
C GLY A 51 36.06 -25.15 6.29
N LYS A 52 34.95 -25.85 6.50
CA LYS A 52 34.23 -25.93 7.78
C LYS A 52 35.00 -26.66 8.90
N ASP A 53 35.98 -27.49 8.55
CA ASP A 53 36.63 -28.44 9.47
C ASP A 53 37.72 -27.80 10.35
N GLY A 54 38.23 -26.62 10.00
CA GLY A 54 38.87 -25.71 10.95
C GLY A 54 40.13 -24.97 10.48
N TYR A 55 40.20 -23.68 10.80
CA TYR A 55 41.30 -22.77 10.42
C TYR A 55 41.62 -21.80 11.55
N THR A 56 42.77 -21.14 11.45
CA THR A 56 43.14 -20.01 12.33
C THR A 56 43.19 -18.72 11.52
N ILE A 57 42.45 -17.71 11.95
CA ILE A 57 42.45 -16.36 11.40
C ILE A 57 43.20 -15.46 12.38
N TYR A 58 44.21 -14.75 11.88
CA TYR A 58 45.02 -13.84 12.69
C TYR A 58 44.78 -12.39 12.29
N LEU A 59 44.69 -11.53 13.30
CA LEU A 59 44.78 -10.08 13.18
C LEU A 59 46.14 -9.64 13.74
N GLY A 60 46.85 -8.78 13.02
CA GLY A 60 48.16 -8.30 13.46
C GLY A 60 48.52 -6.91 12.97
N SER A 61 49.49 -6.29 13.64
CA SER A 61 50.07 -4.99 13.27
C SER A 61 51.18 -5.09 12.22
N GLY A 62 51.57 -6.32 11.85
CA GLY A 62 52.67 -6.63 10.95
C GLY A 62 52.53 -8.00 10.28
N ALA A 63 53.59 -8.46 9.62
CA ALA A 63 53.60 -9.74 8.92
C ALA A 63 53.79 -10.90 9.91
N ILE A 64 52.78 -11.76 10.02
CA ILE A 64 52.75 -12.84 11.02
C ILE A 64 53.52 -14.07 10.52
N SER A 65 54.58 -14.44 11.24
CA SER A 65 55.48 -15.55 10.91
C SER A 65 55.19 -16.85 11.68
N GLY A 66 54.30 -16.81 12.68
CA GLY A 66 53.86 -17.97 13.45
C GLY A 66 52.99 -17.58 14.65
N SER A 67 52.48 -18.57 15.39
CA SER A 67 51.52 -18.37 16.51
C SER A 67 52.10 -17.70 17.76
N ALA A 68 53.39 -17.37 17.77
CA ALA A 68 54.08 -16.65 18.85
C ALA A 68 54.69 -15.34 18.36
N ASP A 69 54.26 -14.88 17.18
CA ASP A 69 54.73 -13.63 16.59
C ASP A 69 54.25 -12.43 17.43
N PRO A 70 55.15 -11.52 17.85
CA PRO A 70 54.76 -10.36 18.65
C PRO A 70 53.84 -9.37 17.92
N ASP A 71 53.72 -9.46 16.59
CA ASP A 71 52.80 -8.63 15.80
C ASP A 71 51.35 -9.13 15.83
N ILE A 72 51.05 -10.27 16.46
CA ILE A 72 49.67 -10.75 16.63
C ILE A 72 48.95 -9.85 17.64
N VAL A 73 47.82 -9.29 17.21
CA VAL A 73 46.93 -8.45 18.02
C VAL A 73 45.78 -9.29 18.59
N ASP A 74 45.17 -10.15 17.77
CA ASP A 74 44.08 -11.06 18.12
C ASP A 74 44.07 -12.23 17.13
N TYR A 75 43.51 -13.39 17.49
CA TYR A 75 43.29 -14.49 16.56
C TYR A 75 42.19 -15.43 17.05
N ILE A 76 41.52 -16.06 16.08
CA ILE A 76 40.53 -17.10 16.33
C ILE A 76 40.94 -18.37 15.61
N GLY A 77 41.01 -19.47 16.36
CA GLY A 77 40.96 -20.82 15.79
C GLY A 77 39.57 -21.42 15.96
N PHE A 78 38.98 -21.91 14.88
CA PHE A 78 37.66 -22.54 14.89
C PHE A 78 37.71 -23.93 14.28
N GLY A 79 36.82 -24.81 14.73
CA GLY A 79 36.70 -26.19 14.24
C GLY A 79 37.78 -27.15 14.76
N PRO A 80 37.53 -28.47 14.65
CA PRO A 80 38.38 -29.49 15.24
C PRO A 80 39.79 -29.56 14.64
N GLU A 81 40.00 -29.06 13.41
CA GLU A 81 41.30 -29.07 12.74
C GLU A 81 42.14 -27.80 13.00
N ALA A 82 41.61 -26.81 13.74
CA ALA A 82 42.37 -25.62 14.09
C ALA A 82 43.60 -25.98 14.95
N LYS A 83 44.78 -25.75 14.38
CA LYS A 83 46.06 -26.03 15.05
C LYS A 83 46.42 -24.99 16.12
N TYR A 84 45.96 -23.76 15.93
CA TYR A 84 46.23 -22.65 16.83
C TYR A 84 44.90 -21.97 17.18
N TYR A 85 44.66 -21.81 18.48
CA TYR A 85 43.47 -21.19 19.05
C TYR A 85 43.84 -20.70 20.45
N GLU A 86 43.06 -19.74 20.95
CA GLU A 86 43.22 -19.26 22.32
C GLU A 86 42.47 -20.16 23.30
N GLY A 87 43.07 -20.40 24.47
CA GLY A 87 42.46 -21.22 25.52
C GLY A 87 42.64 -22.73 25.33
N ALA A 88 41.71 -23.50 25.90
CA ALA A 88 41.83 -24.96 25.98
C ALA A 88 41.29 -25.69 24.73
N SER A 89 40.45 -25.04 23.94
CA SER A 89 39.81 -25.62 22.75
C SER A 89 39.44 -24.53 21.74
N PRO A 90 39.37 -24.85 20.44
CA PRO A 90 38.96 -23.91 19.42
C PRO A 90 37.49 -23.51 19.58
N ALA A 91 37.11 -22.42 18.92
CA ALA A 91 35.72 -22.06 18.73
C ALA A 91 34.96 -23.16 17.92
N PRO A 92 33.63 -23.22 18.01
CA PRO A 92 32.82 -24.17 17.24
C PRO A 92 33.14 -24.15 15.73
N ALA A 93 33.06 -25.33 15.09
CA ALA A 93 33.13 -25.44 13.64
C ALA A 93 31.92 -24.76 12.98
N PHE A 94 32.08 -24.24 11.76
CA PHE A 94 30.95 -23.72 11.00
C PHE A 94 29.98 -24.84 10.61
N ALA A 95 28.68 -24.53 10.67
CA ALA A 95 27.61 -25.30 10.04
C ALA A 95 27.15 -24.60 8.74
N PRO A 96 26.44 -25.29 7.82
CA PRO A 96 25.75 -24.61 6.73
C PRO A 96 24.85 -23.49 7.27
N SER A 97 24.83 -22.35 6.58
CA SER A 97 24.04 -21.18 6.99
C SER A 97 24.29 -20.79 8.44
N SER A 98 25.54 -20.55 8.83
CA SER A 98 25.85 -20.13 10.20
C SER A 98 26.86 -19.00 10.25
N ILE A 99 26.83 -18.27 11.35
CA ILE A 99 27.78 -17.21 11.69
C ILE A 99 28.45 -17.59 12.99
N LEU A 100 29.77 -17.52 13.03
CA LEU A 100 30.54 -17.64 14.26
C LEU A 100 30.77 -16.23 14.80
N ILE A 101 30.15 -15.90 15.93
CA ILE A 101 30.11 -14.53 16.47
C ILE A 101 30.76 -14.46 17.85
N ARG A 102 31.58 -13.42 18.08
CA ARG A 102 32.15 -13.15 19.40
C ARG A 102 31.05 -12.60 20.30
N LYS A 103 31.02 -13.05 21.55
CA LYS A 103 30.06 -12.59 22.54
C LYS A 103 30.18 -11.09 22.82
N ALA A 104 29.07 -10.47 23.20
CA ALA A 104 29.09 -9.10 23.69
C ALA A 104 29.48 -9.01 25.17
N ASN A 105 29.10 -10.01 25.95
CA ASN A 105 29.47 -10.14 27.35
C ASN A 105 29.53 -11.63 27.77
N ALA A 106 29.94 -11.88 29.02
CA ALA A 106 30.10 -13.25 29.54
C ALA A 106 28.80 -14.07 29.52
N GLN A 107 27.64 -13.42 29.54
CA GLN A 107 26.32 -14.02 29.57
C GLN A 107 25.69 -14.15 28.18
N SER A 108 26.32 -13.61 27.13
CA SER A 108 25.75 -13.68 25.79
C SER A 108 25.55 -15.13 25.32
N THR A 109 24.38 -15.36 24.74
CA THR A 109 23.90 -16.65 24.23
C THR A 109 23.59 -16.52 22.75
N VAL A 110 23.34 -17.64 22.06
CA VAL A 110 22.86 -17.62 20.68
C VAL A 110 21.61 -16.74 20.58
N THR A 111 20.62 -16.94 21.45
CA THR A 111 19.36 -16.17 21.47
C THR A 111 19.57 -14.67 21.73
N SER A 112 20.45 -14.29 22.64
CA SER A 112 20.66 -12.86 22.92
C SER A 112 21.46 -12.15 21.83
N LEU A 113 22.27 -12.88 21.05
CA LEU A 113 23.03 -12.34 19.91
C LEU A 113 22.30 -12.49 18.57
N SER A 114 21.18 -13.22 18.51
CA SER A 114 20.29 -13.27 17.34
C SER A 114 19.63 -11.92 17.08
N ALA A 115 19.09 -11.74 15.87
CA ALA A 115 18.31 -10.57 15.51
C ALA A 115 17.15 -10.34 16.51
N GLY A 116 17.03 -9.12 17.03
CA GLY A 116 16.09 -8.73 18.10
C GLY A 116 16.51 -9.16 19.52
N GLY A 117 17.65 -9.84 19.67
CA GLY A 117 18.20 -10.27 20.95
C GLY A 117 18.80 -9.10 21.74
N SER A 118 18.87 -9.25 23.07
CA SER A 118 19.33 -8.16 23.96
C SER A 118 20.77 -7.72 23.77
N ASP A 119 21.60 -8.57 23.15
CA ASP A 119 23.03 -8.35 22.92
C ASP A 119 23.35 -8.08 21.44
N GLU A 120 22.37 -8.06 20.54
CA GLU A 120 22.58 -7.88 19.08
C GLU A 120 23.40 -6.63 18.76
N LEU A 121 23.08 -5.50 19.41
CA LEU A 121 23.74 -4.21 19.19
C LEU A 121 24.69 -3.82 20.33
N ALA A 122 25.01 -4.76 21.23
CA ALA A 122 25.80 -4.46 22.43
C ALA A 122 27.32 -4.42 22.21
N GLY A 123 27.78 -4.60 20.95
CA GLY A 123 29.19 -4.65 20.56
C GLY A 123 29.85 -6.00 20.91
N HIS A 124 30.69 -6.54 20.03
CA HIS A 124 31.26 -7.89 20.15
C HIS A 124 32.68 -7.91 20.71
N ASN A 125 32.89 -7.35 21.91
CA ASN A 125 34.24 -7.16 22.49
C ASN A 125 34.56 -8.11 23.65
N TYR A 126 33.75 -9.13 23.92
CA TYR A 126 34.04 -10.08 25.01
C TYR A 126 35.16 -11.04 24.60
N ASP A 127 36.34 -10.83 25.20
CA ASP A 127 37.55 -11.58 24.91
C ASP A 127 38.24 -12.01 26.20
N THR A 128 38.23 -13.31 26.49
CA THR A 128 38.89 -13.91 27.65
C THR A 128 40.17 -14.64 27.26
N ASN A 129 40.65 -14.48 26.01
CA ASN A 129 41.68 -15.31 25.40
C ASN A 129 41.31 -16.80 25.45
N ASN A 130 40.03 -17.13 25.22
CA ASN A 130 39.55 -18.51 25.15
C ASN A 130 38.46 -18.64 24.09
N ASN A 131 38.84 -19.03 22.87
CA ASN A 131 37.95 -19.02 21.71
C ASN A 131 36.67 -19.85 21.92
N GLN A 132 36.73 -20.97 22.65
CA GLN A 132 35.53 -21.76 22.97
C GLN A 132 34.54 -21.02 23.88
N ALA A 133 35.03 -20.16 24.79
CA ALA A 133 34.19 -19.43 25.73
C ALA A 133 33.65 -18.12 25.14
N ASP A 134 34.44 -17.51 24.25
CA ASP A 134 34.22 -16.17 23.71
C ASP A 134 33.35 -16.14 22.46
N PHE A 135 33.24 -17.26 21.73
CA PHE A 135 32.45 -17.36 20.50
C PHE A 135 31.26 -18.29 20.64
N VAL A 136 30.17 -17.94 19.94
CA VAL A 136 29.01 -18.83 19.76
C VAL A 136 28.73 -19.01 18.28
N LEU A 137 28.23 -20.19 17.92
CA LEU A 137 27.75 -20.46 16.57
C LEU A 137 26.28 -20.10 16.50
N LEU A 138 25.96 -19.09 15.71
CA LEU A 138 24.61 -18.70 15.38
C LEU A 138 24.20 -19.43 14.09
N ILE A 139 23.26 -20.36 14.20
CA ILE A 139 22.68 -21.01 13.01
C ILE A 139 21.65 -20.04 12.44
N LEU A 140 21.89 -19.57 11.23
CA LEU A 140 20.88 -18.89 10.41
C LEU A 140 19.96 -20.00 9.93
N ASN A 141 18.84 -20.21 10.64
CA ASN A 141 17.99 -21.38 10.47
C ASN A 141 17.81 -21.76 8.98
N PRO A 142 18.26 -22.96 8.56
CA PRO A 142 17.64 -23.66 7.45
C PRO A 142 16.28 -24.21 7.90
N ASP A 143 15.38 -24.51 6.95
CA ASP A 143 14.11 -25.21 7.21
C ASP A 143 14.29 -26.41 8.17
N PRO A 144 13.30 -26.71 9.05
CA PRO A 144 13.42 -27.81 10.00
C PRO A 144 13.42 -29.16 9.28
N VAL A 145 14.53 -29.90 9.39
CA VAL A 145 14.58 -31.33 9.04
C VAL A 145 13.93 -32.13 10.18
N ILE A 146 12.83 -32.82 9.88
CA ILE A 146 12.21 -33.82 10.76
C ILE A 146 13.13 -35.06 10.84
N PRO A 147 13.40 -35.63 12.03
CA PRO A 147 14.15 -36.86 12.15
C PRO A 147 13.30 -38.06 11.70
N ASP A 148 13.85 -38.86 10.79
CA ASP A 148 13.27 -40.10 10.29
C ASP A 148 13.48 -41.22 11.34
N ASP A 149 12.40 -41.59 12.02
CA ASP A 149 12.29 -42.80 12.84
C ASP A 149 11.51 -43.84 12.04
N ASP A 150 12.19 -44.83 11.45
CA ASP A 150 11.72 -46.22 11.61
C ASP A 150 12.81 -47.28 11.36
N GLU A 151 12.88 -48.23 12.30
CA GLU A 151 13.66 -49.45 12.23
C GLU A 151 12.89 -50.52 11.44
N GLY A 152 13.53 -51.34 10.59
CA GLY A 152 12.92 -52.63 10.24
C GLY A 152 13.34 -53.43 9.00
N ASN A 153 14.57 -53.97 9.02
CA ASN A 153 14.92 -55.37 8.73
C ASN A 153 14.55 -56.09 7.38
N GLY A 154 15.62 -56.51 6.68
CA GLY A 154 15.74 -57.79 5.95
C GLY A 154 15.92 -57.64 4.43
N GLY A 155 16.96 -58.09 3.72
CA GLY A 155 18.12 -58.94 3.97
C GLY A 155 18.48 -59.64 2.64
N GLY A 156 19.75 -59.62 2.18
CA GLY A 156 20.27 -60.53 1.14
C GLY A 156 21.20 -59.95 0.06
N ASP A 157 22.52 -60.10 0.29
CA ASP A 157 23.72 -60.11 -0.57
C ASP A 157 23.67 -59.84 -2.10
N ASP A 158 24.47 -58.87 -2.59
CA ASP A 158 25.76 -59.10 -3.29
C ASP A 158 26.39 -57.76 -3.79
N ASN A 159 27.68 -57.53 -3.49
CA ASN A 159 28.53 -56.37 -3.86
C ASN A 159 29.38 -56.73 -5.13
N PRO A 160 30.10 -55.84 -5.88
CA PRO A 160 30.33 -54.41 -5.63
C PRO A 160 30.38 -53.43 -6.82
N ALA A 161 30.41 -52.15 -6.43
CA ALA A 161 31.05 -50.99 -7.06
C ALA A 161 30.43 -50.39 -8.34
N THR A 162 29.81 -49.22 -8.16
CA THR A 162 30.32 -47.95 -8.71
C THR A 162 29.79 -46.79 -7.86
N SER A 163 30.67 -45.86 -7.51
CA SER A 163 30.31 -44.61 -6.84
C SER A 163 29.46 -43.76 -7.78
N THR A 164 28.23 -43.51 -7.37
CA THR A 164 27.52 -42.29 -7.72
C THR A 164 27.31 -41.57 -6.42
N GLU A 165 28.02 -40.46 -6.23
CA GLU A 165 27.61 -39.44 -5.27
C GLU A 165 26.14 -39.15 -5.54
N VAL A 166 25.30 -39.47 -4.56
CA VAL A 166 23.93 -38.98 -4.53
C VAL A 166 24.06 -37.49 -4.26
N VAL A 167 24.02 -36.69 -5.33
CA VAL A 167 23.68 -35.28 -5.23
C VAL A 167 22.23 -35.25 -4.74
N VAL A 168 22.04 -35.15 -3.43
CA VAL A 168 20.75 -34.76 -2.87
C VAL A 168 20.59 -33.27 -3.21
N SER A 169 20.17 -33.01 -4.45
CA SER A 169 19.60 -31.74 -4.85
C SER A 169 18.30 -31.61 -4.07
N SER A 170 18.31 -30.91 -2.94
CA SER A 170 17.08 -30.57 -2.23
C SER A 170 16.19 -29.79 -3.20
N THR A 171 15.06 -30.37 -3.60
CA THR A 171 14.04 -29.67 -4.39
C THR A 171 13.71 -28.36 -3.68
N PRO A 172 13.76 -27.21 -4.38
CA PRO A 172 13.33 -25.92 -3.84
C PRO A 172 11.96 -26.02 -3.16
N LYS A 173 11.86 -25.51 -1.92
CA LYS A 173 10.58 -25.37 -1.22
C LYS A 173 9.82 -24.19 -1.81
N ILE A 174 8.85 -24.49 -2.67
CA ILE A 174 7.89 -23.51 -3.20
C ILE A 174 6.69 -23.49 -2.26
N VAL A 175 6.23 -22.30 -1.88
CA VAL A 175 5.09 -22.12 -0.98
C VAL A 175 4.03 -21.22 -1.61
N ILE A 176 2.77 -21.41 -1.23
CA ILE A 176 1.68 -20.45 -1.41
C ILE A 176 1.98 -19.27 -0.49
N SER A 177 2.28 -18.13 -1.10
CA SER A 177 2.83 -16.99 -0.39
C SER A 177 1.82 -15.87 -0.24
N ARG A 178 1.04 -15.58 -1.27
CA ARG A 178 -0.01 -14.55 -1.21
C ARG A 178 -1.27 -15.02 -1.90
N VAL A 179 -2.42 -14.65 -1.34
CA VAL A 179 -3.73 -15.04 -1.86
C VAL A 179 -4.66 -13.84 -1.82
N ALA A 180 -5.18 -13.45 -2.98
CA ALA A 180 -6.29 -12.50 -3.08
C ALA A 180 -7.55 -13.20 -3.55
N ALA A 181 -8.65 -12.91 -2.86
CA ALA A 181 -9.96 -13.49 -3.08
C ALA A 181 -10.99 -12.35 -3.08
N THR A 182 -11.17 -11.72 -4.24
CA THR A 182 -12.13 -10.62 -4.45
C THR A 182 -13.35 -11.07 -5.26
N GLY A 183 -13.39 -12.34 -5.69
CA GLY A 183 -14.42 -12.94 -6.52
C GLY A 183 -14.28 -12.66 -8.01
N ASP A 184 -13.64 -11.54 -8.39
CA ASP A 184 -13.45 -11.12 -9.80
C ASP A 184 -11.97 -10.98 -10.18
N ASP A 185 -11.12 -10.42 -9.30
CA ASP A 185 -9.67 -10.24 -9.50
C ASP A 185 -8.85 -11.20 -8.62
N ASP A 186 -9.24 -12.47 -8.58
CA ASP A 186 -8.59 -13.50 -7.78
C ASP A 186 -7.19 -13.84 -8.33
N TRP A 187 -6.21 -13.92 -7.44
CA TRP A 187 -4.84 -14.33 -7.79
C TRP A 187 -4.14 -15.02 -6.62
N ILE A 188 -3.17 -15.87 -6.96
CA ILE A 188 -2.31 -16.61 -6.03
C ILE A 188 -0.86 -16.35 -6.43
N ASP A 189 -0.03 -15.90 -5.49
CA ASP A 189 1.42 -15.88 -5.67
C ASP A 189 2.04 -17.10 -4.99
N LEU A 190 2.86 -17.83 -5.75
CA LEU A 190 3.82 -18.78 -5.22
C LEU A 190 5.14 -18.07 -4.97
N TYR A 191 5.92 -18.51 -3.99
CA TYR A 191 7.26 -17.97 -3.75
C TYR A 191 8.32 -19.08 -3.76
N ASN A 192 9.41 -18.85 -4.50
CA ASN A 192 10.57 -19.72 -4.52
C ASN A 192 11.60 -19.24 -3.49
N ASN A 193 11.69 -19.93 -2.36
CA ASN A 193 12.64 -19.59 -1.31
C ASN A 193 14.08 -20.08 -1.58
N SER A 194 14.34 -20.71 -2.72
CA SER A 194 15.68 -21.17 -3.10
C SER A 194 16.48 -20.12 -3.87
N ASP A 195 17.79 -20.34 -3.94
CA ASP A 195 18.74 -19.52 -4.70
C ASP A 195 18.85 -19.95 -6.18
N THR A 196 17.96 -20.83 -6.65
CA THR A 196 17.97 -21.34 -8.02
C THR A 196 16.61 -21.18 -8.68
N ASP A 197 16.61 -20.83 -9.96
CA ASP A 197 15.41 -20.88 -10.78
C ASP A 197 14.84 -22.30 -10.80
N PHE A 198 13.52 -22.41 -10.80
CA PHE A 198 12.82 -23.69 -10.68
C PHE A 198 11.67 -23.76 -11.69
N ASP A 199 11.55 -24.87 -12.43
CA ASP A 199 10.49 -25.06 -13.42
C ASP A 199 9.34 -25.85 -12.83
N LEU A 200 8.20 -25.18 -12.62
CA LEU A 200 7.00 -25.77 -12.01
C LEU A 200 6.44 -26.92 -12.86
N ALA A 201 6.52 -26.80 -14.19
CA ALA A 201 5.94 -27.77 -15.11
C ALA A 201 6.77 -29.06 -15.18
N VAL A 202 8.09 -28.94 -15.26
CA VAL A 202 9.00 -30.10 -15.32
C VAL A 202 8.93 -30.93 -14.02
N ASN A 203 8.59 -30.28 -12.92
CA ASN A 203 8.49 -30.92 -11.59
C ASN A 203 7.05 -31.25 -11.18
N ASN A 204 6.09 -31.23 -12.12
CA ASN A 204 4.68 -31.62 -11.92
C ASN A 204 3.95 -30.87 -10.79
N TYR A 205 4.27 -29.59 -10.58
CA TYR A 205 3.52 -28.80 -9.60
C TYR A 205 2.09 -28.58 -10.08
N HIS A 206 1.12 -28.71 -9.17
CA HIS A 206 -0.28 -28.43 -9.41
C HIS A 206 -0.88 -27.57 -8.29
N LEU A 207 -1.90 -26.78 -8.64
CA LEU A 207 -2.75 -26.06 -7.71
C LEU A 207 -4.15 -26.69 -7.70
N GLU A 208 -4.66 -26.91 -6.50
CA GLU A 208 -6.02 -27.41 -6.26
C GLU A 208 -6.71 -26.63 -5.14
N LYS A 209 -8.05 -26.75 -5.05
CA LYS A 209 -8.82 -26.12 -3.96
C LYS A 209 -9.96 -26.99 -3.45
N SER A 210 -10.37 -26.75 -2.21
CA SER A 210 -11.60 -27.30 -1.64
C SER A 210 -12.30 -26.27 -0.76
N LYS A 211 -13.64 -26.28 -0.70
CA LYS A 211 -14.39 -25.58 0.36
C LYS A 211 -14.77 -26.54 1.50
N SER A 212 -15.34 -27.68 1.14
CA SER A 212 -15.72 -28.74 2.10
C SER A 212 -15.52 -30.17 1.57
N ALA A 213 -15.14 -30.32 0.29
CA ALA A 213 -14.89 -31.63 -0.30
C ALA A 213 -13.55 -32.20 0.20
N VAL A 214 -13.52 -33.51 0.47
CA VAL A 214 -12.28 -34.24 0.82
C VAL A 214 -11.36 -34.33 -0.39
N ASP A 215 -11.95 -34.55 -1.57
CA ASP A 215 -11.28 -34.58 -2.87
C ASP A 215 -11.28 -33.15 -3.46
N PRO A 216 -10.14 -32.43 -3.46
CA PRO A 216 -10.06 -31.08 -4.00
C PRO A 216 -10.26 -31.06 -5.52
N VAL A 217 -10.51 -29.86 -6.03
CA VAL A 217 -10.73 -29.62 -7.45
C VAL A 217 -9.51 -28.91 -8.03
N ILE A 218 -9.01 -29.43 -9.13
CA ILE A 218 -7.89 -28.86 -9.87
C ILE A 218 -8.19 -27.42 -10.30
N ILE A 219 -7.27 -26.53 -9.95
CA ILE A 219 -7.16 -25.17 -10.47
C ILE A 219 -6.25 -25.17 -11.71
N MET A 220 -5.03 -25.70 -11.57
CA MET A 220 -4.03 -25.65 -12.65
C MET A 220 -2.99 -26.76 -12.48
N ARG A 221 -2.67 -27.48 -13.55
CA ARG A 221 -1.43 -28.26 -13.65
C ARG A 221 -0.41 -27.48 -14.45
N PHE A 222 0.68 -27.02 -13.82
CA PHE A 222 1.64 -26.14 -14.49
C PHE A 222 2.21 -26.80 -15.75
N GLY A 223 2.20 -26.06 -16.87
CA GLY A 223 2.60 -26.56 -18.20
C GLY A 223 1.49 -27.26 -19.00
N ASN A 224 0.30 -27.47 -18.43
CA ASN A 224 -0.84 -28.01 -19.17
C ASN A 224 -1.63 -26.88 -19.86
N GLU A 225 -1.66 -26.90 -21.19
CA GLU A 225 -2.38 -25.90 -22.01
C GLU A 225 -3.91 -25.99 -21.89
N SER A 226 -4.45 -27.05 -21.30
CA SER A 226 -5.91 -27.18 -21.06
C SER A 226 -6.36 -26.47 -19.79
N ASP A 227 -5.43 -26.22 -18.86
CA ASP A 227 -5.73 -25.60 -17.56
C ASP A 227 -5.31 -24.13 -17.50
N GLY A 228 -4.62 -23.62 -18.51
CA GLY A 228 -4.30 -22.21 -18.61
C GLY A 228 -3.26 -21.87 -19.67
N THR A 229 -2.85 -20.60 -19.65
CA THR A 229 -1.76 -20.07 -20.48
C THR A 229 -0.63 -19.53 -19.60
N TYR A 230 0.60 -19.53 -20.12
CA TYR A 230 1.80 -19.20 -19.36
C TYR A 230 2.55 -18.03 -20.02
N PRO A 231 2.02 -16.79 -19.97
CA PRO A 231 2.59 -15.64 -20.66
C PRO A 231 4.07 -15.36 -20.33
N ARG A 232 4.54 -15.76 -19.13
CA ARG A 232 5.93 -15.56 -18.70
C ARG A 232 6.69 -16.88 -18.53
N GLY A 233 6.15 -17.97 -19.07
CA GLY A 233 6.71 -19.33 -18.95
C GLY A 233 6.38 -19.99 -17.61
N THR A 234 6.91 -21.19 -17.37
CA THR A 234 6.65 -22.02 -16.16
C THR A 234 7.77 -21.97 -15.12
N ILE A 235 8.78 -21.13 -15.35
CA ILE A 235 9.95 -21.01 -14.48
C ILE A 235 9.69 -19.92 -13.44
N ILE A 236 9.69 -20.30 -12.17
CA ILE A 236 9.76 -19.37 -11.03
C ILE A 236 11.23 -19.08 -10.70
N LYS A 237 11.62 -17.81 -10.73
CA LYS A 237 13.01 -17.41 -10.49
C LYS A 237 13.42 -17.60 -9.03
N ALA A 238 14.71 -17.76 -8.79
CA ALA A 238 15.28 -17.74 -7.44
C ALA A 238 14.80 -16.51 -6.65
N ARG A 239 14.43 -16.71 -5.38
CA ARG A 239 13.97 -15.65 -4.46
C ARG A 239 12.86 -14.75 -5.02
N SER A 240 11.99 -15.31 -5.88
CA SER A 240 10.97 -14.54 -6.59
C SER A 240 9.59 -15.15 -6.49
N TYR A 241 8.59 -14.33 -6.84
CA TYR A 241 7.19 -14.74 -6.89
C TYR A 241 6.84 -15.29 -8.28
N TYR A 242 5.84 -16.16 -8.34
CA TYR A 242 5.17 -16.60 -9.55
C TYR A 242 3.67 -16.43 -9.39
N ARG A 243 3.10 -15.53 -10.19
CA ARG A 243 1.71 -15.11 -10.04
C ARG A 243 0.78 -15.89 -10.97
N VAL A 244 -0.22 -16.54 -10.38
CA VAL A 244 -1.31 -17.21 -11.08
C VAL A 244 -2.59 -16.37 -10.96
N VAL A 245 -3.19 -16.03 -12.08
CA VAL A 245 -4.37 -15.15 -12.18
C VAL A 245 -5.50 -15.88 -12.88
N ARG A 246 -6.75 -15.60 -12.48
CA ARG A 246 -7.95 -16.08 -13.20
C ARG A 246 -8.07 -15.47 -14.60
N ASP A 247 -8.55 -16.23 -15.57
CA ASP A 247 -8.85 -15.77 -16.94
C ASP A 247 -9.84 -14.58 -17.04
N GLU A 248 -10.84 -14.54 -16.16
CA GLU A 248 -11.83 -13.45 -16.08
C GLU A 248 -11.39 -12.21 -15.29
N ALA A 249 -10.18 -12.20 -14.71
CA ALA A 249 -9.67 -11.02 -14.02
C ALA A 249 -9.53 -9.80 -14.95
N SER A 250 -9.44 -8.61 -14.37
CA SER A 250 -9.22 -7.34 -15.07
C SER A 250 -7.96 -7.37 -15.94
N VAL A 251 -7.92 -6.48 -16.94
CA VAL A 251 -6.78 -6.40 -17.87
C VAL A 251 -5.50 -6.02 -17.13
N GLU A 252 -5.62 -5.14 -16.15
CA GLU A 252 -4.53 -4.68 -15.29
C GLU A 252 -3.93 -5.84 -14.48
N ILE A 253 -4.76 -6.66 -13.83
CA ILE A 253 -4.29 -7.80 -13.03
C ILE A 253 -3.71 -8.90 -13.93
N LYS A 254 -4.34 -9.22 -15.06
CA LYS A 254 -3.80 -10.18 -16.05
C LYS A 254 -2.44 -9.76 -16.60
N ALA A 255 -2.15 -8.47 -16.72
CA ALA A 255 -0.83 -8.00 -17.15
C ALA A 255 0.29 -8.32 -16.14
N THR A 256 -0.06 -8.62 -14.89
CA THR A 256 0.89 -9.04 -13.85
C THR A 256 1.13 -10.54 -13.79
N ALA A 257 0.34 -11.34 -14.51
CA ALA A 257 0.34 -12.79 -14.43
C ALA A 257 1.60 -13.42 -15.04
N ASP A 258 2.15 -14.44 -14.37
CA ASP A 258 3.06 -15.39 -14.98
C ASP A 258 2.31 -16.57 -15.62
N ALA A 259 1.19 -16.98 -14.99
CA ALA A 259 0.21 -17.92 -15.51
C ALA A 259 -1.22 -17.38 -15.40
N ILE A 260 -2.05 -17.68 -16.39
CA ILE A 260 -3.47 -17.36 -16.42
C ILE A 260 -4.23 -18.68 -16.46
N ALA A 261 -4.95 -19.02 -15.39
CA ALA A 261 -5.71 -20.25 -15.31
C ALA A 261 -7.01 -20.16 -16.09
N SER A 262 -7.27 -21.18 -16.91
CA SER A 262 -8.49 -21.29 -17.69
C SER A 262 -9.49 -22.21 -17.00
N GLY A 263 -10.69 -21.70 -16.71
CA GLY A 263 -11.80 -22.50 -16.20
C GLY A 263 -12.40 -21.98 -14.88
N ASN A 264 -13.64 -22.41 -14.63
CA ASN A 264 -14.48 -21.89 -13.53
C ASN A 264 -14.02 -22.30 -12.13
N ASN A 265 -12.94 -23.07 -12.00
CA ASN A 265 -12.45 -23.55 -10.72
C ASN A 265 -11.53 -22.52 -10.03
N PHE A 266 -10.96 -21.55 -10.74
CA PHE A 266 -10.18 -20.46 -10.15
C PHE A 266 -11.11 -19.32 -9.71
N THR A 267 -11.97 -19.58 -8.73
CA THR A 267 -12.76 -18.54 -8.06
C THR A 267 -13.06 -18.96 -6.63
N PHE A 268 -12.91 -18.05 -5.69
CA PHE A 268 -13.23 -18.31 -4.29
C PHE A 268 -13.58 -17.00 -3.60
N ASP A 269 -14.56 -17.06 -2.69
CA ASP A 269 -14.86 -15.96 -1.77
C ASP A 269 -13.85 -15.95 -0.61
N GLY A 270 -13.83 -14.84 0.14
CA GLY A 270 -12.82 -14.59 1.16
C GLY A 270 -12.78 -15.55 2.36
N SER A 271 -13.72 -16.49 2.47
CA SER A 271 -13.83 -17.41 3.61
C SER A 271 -14.15 -18.85 3.21
N GLY A 272 -13.57 -19.80 3.93
CA GLY A 272 -13.98 -21.20 3.91
C GLY A 272 -13.26 -22.09 2.91
N TYR A 273 -12.27 -21.57 2.19
CA TYR A 273 -11.52 -22.35 1.21
C TYR A 273 -10.16 -22.80 1.76
N THR A 274 -9.70 -23.90 1.19
CA THR A 274 -8.34 -24.43 1.31
C THR A 274 -7.73 -24.49 -0.07
N LEU A 275 -6.54 -23.93 -0.22
CA LEU A 275 -5.71 -24.04 -1.42
C LEU A 275 -4.58 -25.03 -1.13
N TYR A 276 -4.30 -25.87 -2.12
CA TYR A 276 -3.26 -26.87 -2.04
C TYR A 276 -2.26 -26.68 -3.16
N LEU A 277 -0.99 -26.83 -2.83
CA LEU A 277 0.12 -26.96 -3.76
C LEU A 277 0.66 -28.39 -3.65
N GLY A 278 0.71 -29.12 -4.75
CA GLY A 278 1.17 -30.52 -4.73
C GLY A 278 1.98 -30.93 -5.95
N LEU A 279 2.54 -32.15 -5.90
CA LEU A 279 3.37 -32.76 -6.96
C LEU A 279 2.62 -33.77 -7.85
N ASP A 280 1.42 -34.17 -7.43
CA ASP A 280 0.50 -35.01 -8.20
C ASP A 280 -0.94 -34.65 -7.79
N SER A 281 -1.91 -35.47 -8.19
CA SER A 281 -3.34 -35.30 -7.90
C SER A 281 -3.59 -35.50 -6.40
N ILE A 282 -4.20 -34.51 -5.75
CA ILE A 282 -4.46 -34.55 -4.31
C ILE A 282 -5.80 -35.23 -4.07
N SER A 283 -5.83 -36.30 -3.29
CA SER A 283 -7.04 -37.09 -3.04
C SER A 283 -7.66 -36.86 -1.65
N ALA A 284 -6.91 -36.25 -0.74
CA ALA A 284 -7.31 -35.93 0.62
C ALA A 284 -6.43 -34.80 1.22
N PRO A 285 -6.84 -34.15 2.33
CA PRO A 285 -6.05 -33.11 2.99
C PRO A 285 -4.74 -33.58 3.64
N ASP A 286 -4.57 -34.89 3.82
CA ASP A 286 -3.37 -35.53 4.35
C ASP A 286 -2.58 -36.31 3.26
N ASP A 287 -2.86 -36.02 1.99
CA ASP A 287 -2.17 -36.64 0.86
C ASP A 287 -0.66 -36.32 0.90
N ALA A 288 0.16 -37.34 0.66
CA ALA A 288 1.62 -37.23 0.73
C ALA A 288 2.21 -36.37 -0.41
N ASP A 289 1.42 -36.12 -1.45
CA ASP A 289 1.82 -35.27 -2.57
C ASP A 289 1.63 -33.77 -2.29
N ILE A 290 1.06 -33.39 -1.13
CA ILE A 290 0.92 -32.00 -0.70
C ILE A 290 2.29 -31.45 -0.26
N ILE A 291 2.65 -30.29 -0.82
CA ILE A 291 3.86 -29.53 -0.50
C ILE A 291 3.55 -28.38 0.46
N ASP A 292 2.43 -27.70 0.22
CA ASP A 292 1.97 -26.56 1.02
C ASP A 292 0.44 -26.47 0.97
N LEU A 293 -0.17 -26.01 2.06
CA LEU A 293 -1.60 -25.91 2.22
C LEU A 293 -1.96 -24.63 2.96
N VAL A 294 -2.93 -23.86 2.45
CA VAL A 294 -3.50 -22.71 3.16
C VAL A 294 -5.01 -22.78 3.21
N GLY A 295 -5.55 -23.01 4.40
CA GLY A 295 -6.96 -22.79 4.72
C GLY A 295 -7.18 -21.38 5.26
N PHE A 296 -8.19 -20.66 4.76
CA PHE A 296 -8.46 -19.28 5.18
C PHE A 296 -9.94 -18.98 5.45
N GLY A 297 -10.16 -18.08 6.41
CA GLY A 297 -11.47 -17.73 6.91
C GLY A 297 -12.02 -18.73 7.93
N VAL A 298 -12.96 -18.27 8.75
CA VAL A 298 -13.50 -19.02 9.90
C VAL A 298 -14.16 -20.35 9.49
N ASP A 299 -14.64 -20.43 8.26
CA ASP A 299 -15.36 -21.60 7.75
C ASP A 299 -14.43 -22.64 7.08
N ALA A 300 -13.11 -22.42 7.07
CA ALA A 300 -12.18 -23.33 6.39
C ALA A 300 -12.15 -24.67 7.13
N VAL A 301 -12.41 -25.75 6.39
CA VAL A 301 -12.47 -27.11 6.95
C VAL A 301 -11.07 -27.71 7.10
N TYR A 302 -10.16 -27.39 6.18
CA TYR A 302 -8.81 -27.93 6.14
C TYR A 302 -7.80 -26.77 6.19
N TYR A 303 -6.87 -26.84 7.13
CA TYR A 303 -5.82 -25.85 7.37
C TYR A 303 -4.68 -26.53 8.12
N GLU A 304 -3.50 -25.93 8.06
CA GLU A 304 -2.35 -26.38 8.83
C GLU A 304 -2.40 -25.81 10.26
N GLY A 305 -1.98 -26.61 11.22
CA GLY A 305 -1.77 -26.17 12.60
C GLY A 305 -3.05 -25.92 13.41
N SER A 306 -3.03 -24.87 14.23
CA SER A 306 -4.03 -24.61 15.27
C SER A 306 -5.29 -23.89 14.79
N GLY A 307 -5.25 -23.27 13.61
CA GLY A 307 -6.39 -22.60 13.00
C GLY A 307 -6.12 -22.14 11.57
N PRO A 308 -7.18 -21.75 10.84
CA PRO A 308 -7.01 -21.20 9.49
C PRO A 308 -6.36 -19.81 9.53
N ALA A 309 -5.81 -19.41 8.40
CA ALA A 309 -5.43 -18.03 8.14
C ALA A 309 -6.65 -17.09 8.25
N PRO A 310 -6.43 -15.78 8.49
CA PRO A 310 -7.52 -14.80 8.53
C PRO A 310 -8.40 -14.84 7.29
N GLU A 311 -9.68 -14.45 7.44
CA GLU A 311 -10.57 -14.23 6.30
C GLU A 311 -9.99 -13.15 5.37
N ILE A 312 -10.03 -13.38 4.06
CA ILE A 312 -9.71 -12.36 3.06
C ILE A 312 -10.94 -11.46 2.94
N LEU A 313 -10.74 -10.16 3.17
CA LEU A 313 -11.80 -9.16 3.13
C LEU A 313 -11.57 -8.24 1.93
N ASP A 314 -12.61 -7.52 1.47
CA ASP A 314 -12.56 -6.66 0.29
C ASP A 314 -11.30 -5.76 0.24
N GLN A 315 -10.67 -5.70 -0.94
CA GLN A 315 -9.41 -4.99 -1.23
C GLN A 315 -8.18 -5.50 -0.47
N GLY A 316 -8.33 -6.58 0.30
CA GLY A 316 -7.25 -7.25 0.99
C GLY A 316 -6.72 -8.49 0.28
N PHE A 317 -5.57 -8.93 0.73
CA PHE A 317 -4.96 -10.21 0.38
C PHE A 317 -4.28 -10.80 1.63
N LEU A 318 -4.23 -12.12 1.72
CA LEU A 318 -3.37 -12.77 2.70
C LEU A 318 -1.94 -12.72 2.20
N SER A 319 -1.03 -12.30 3.07
CA SER A 319 0.41 -12.49 2.88
C SER A 319 0.92 -13.46 3.92
N ARG A 320 1.62 -14.49 3.47
CA ARG A 320 2.52 -15.28 4.30
C ARG A 320 3.57 -14.32 4.87
N LYS A 321 4.02 -14.60 6.08
CA LYS A 321 5.02 -13.79 6.76
C LYS A 321 6.40 -13.98 6.13
N VAL A 322 7.28 -13.02 6.35
CA VAL A 322 8.72 -13.16 6.02
C VAL A 322 9.45 -13.77 7.22
N SER A 323 9.02 -13.43 8.43
CA SER A 323 9.54 -13.93 9.69
C SER A 323 8.41 -14.13 10.71
N ALA A 324 8.66 -14.85 11.80
CA ALA A 324 7.67 -15.03 12.87
C ALA A 324 7.11 -13.71 13.43
N THR A 325 7.90 -12.63 13.32
CA THR A 325 7.59 -11.29 13.83
C THR A 325 6.96 -10.37 12.79
N SER A 326 6.84 -10.78 11.52
CA SER A 326 6.23 -9.94 10.49
C SER A 326 4.80 -9.54 10.85
N THR A 327 4.49 -8.28 10.62
CA THR A 327 3.17 -7.70 10.90
C THR A 327 2.51 -7.26 9.59
N ARG A 328 1.25 -6.83 9.68
CA ARG A 328 0.54 -6.23 8.55
C ARG A 328 1.30 -5.03 7.98
N GLU A 329 1.87 -4.20 8.85
CA GLU A 329 2.53 -2.95 8.48
C GLU A 329 3.89 -3.19 7.79
N THR A 330 4.64 -4.18 8.25
CA THR A 330 5.93 -4.51 7.65
C THR A 330 5.78 -5.19 6.29
N LEU A 331 4.66 -5.89 6.06
CA LEU A 331 4.34 -6.61 4.83
C LEU A 331 3.43 -5.83 3.86
N SER A 332 2.89 -4.67 4.26
CA SER A 332 2.15 -3.80 3.34
C SER A 332 3.06 -3.14 2.32
N GLU A 333 2.50 -2.62 1.22
CA GLU A 333 3.25 -1.85 0.23
C GLU A 333 4.05 -0.71 0.92
N ASN A 334 5.35 -0.61 0.63
CA ASN A 334 6.34 0.25 1.31
C ASN A 334 6.76 -0.16 2.73
N GLY A 335 6.25 -1.27 3.25
CA GLY A 335 6.75 -1.89 4.48
C GLY A 335 8.15 -2.47 4.28
N LEU A 336 8.94 -2.52 5.36
CA LEU A 336 10.35 -2.97 5.33
C LEU A 336 10.52 -4.42 4.83
N GLU A 337 9.49 -5.25 4.92
CA GLU A 337 9.51 -6.67 4.54
C GLU A 337 8.76 -6.96 3.24
N PHE A 338 8.18 -5.96 2.57
CA PHE A 338 7.34 -6.15 1.37
C PHE A 338 8.05 -6.93 0.25
N ASP A 339 9.35 -6.66 0.05
CA ASP A 339 10.18 -7.25 -1.01
C ASP A 339 11.09 -8.38 -0.52
N LEU A 340 11.05 -8.76 0.76
CA LEU A 340 11.99 -9.72 1.36
C LEU A 340 11.64 -11.21 1.15
N GLY A 341 10.52 -11.49 0.47
CA GLY A 341 10.08 -12.86 0.15
C GLY A 341 9.31 -13.54 1.28
N ALA A 342 8.00 -13.74 1.07
CA ALA A 342 7.07 -14.24 2.09
C ALA A 342 7.07 -15.78 2.18
N ALA A 343 8.09 -16.34 2.83
CA ALA A 343 8.32 -17.78 2.93
C ALA A 343 8.17 -18.39 4.33
N TYR A 344 7.83 -17.59 5.35
CA TYR A 344 7.73 -18.09 6.72
C TYR A 344 6.57 -19.09 6.85
N ASP A 345 6.93 -20.33 7.18
CA ASP A 345 6.01 -21.45 7.18
C ASP A 345 6.29 -22.34 8.40
N SER A 346 5.45 -22.19 9.43
CA SER A 346 5.52 -22.96 10.67
C SER A 346 4.57 -24.16 10.66
N ASN A 347 3.97 -24.48 9.50
CA ASN A 347 2.85 -25.40 9.34
C ASN A 347 1.66 -25.02 10.23
N ASP A 348 1.41 -23.72 10.41
CA ASP A 348 0.25 -23.20 11.13
C ASP A 348 -0.27 -21.95 10.45
N ASN A 349 -1.34 -22.11 9.66
CA ASN A 349 -1.85 -21.04 8.81
C ASN A 349 -2.30 -19.80 9.63
N GLN A 350 -2.73 -19.96 10.88
CA GLN A 350 -3.07 -18.86 11.76
C GLN A 350 -1.85 -18.00 12.15
N PHE A 351 -0.67 -18.60 12.27
CA PHE A 351 0.56 -17.89 12.62
C PHE A 351 1.36 -17.44 11.41
N ASP A 352 1.20 -18.12 10.27
CA ASP A 352 2.01 -17.90 9.08
C ASP A 352 1.48 -16.78 8.20
N PHE A 353 0.20 -16.44 8.28
CA PHE A 353 -0.41 -15.44 7.42
C PHE A 353 -0.92 -14.21 8.18
N VAL A 354 -0.86 -13.07 7.51
CA VAL A 354 -1.54 -11.83 7.92
C VAL A 354 -2.39 -11.30 6.78
N LEU A 355 -3.53 -10.71 7.12
CA LEU A 355 -4.37 -10.01 6.16
C LEU A 355 -3.81 -8.61 5.91
N ILE A 356 -3.44 -8.31 4.67
CA ILE A 356 -3.02 -7.00 4.17
C ILE A 356 -4.19 -6.36 3.41
N GLY A 357 -4.36 -5.04 3.48
CA GLY A 357 -5.27 -4.30 2.59
C GLY A 357 -6.77 -4.32 2.91
N SER A 358 -7.21 -4.87 4.05
CA SER A 358 -8.63 -4.83 4.42
C SER A 358 -9.01 -3.61 5.27
N VAL A 359 -10.03 -2.87 4.80
CA VAL A 359 -10.72 -1.84 5.60
C VAL A 359 -11.82 -2.48 6.46
N VAL A 360 -11.47 -3.41 7.36
CA VAL A 360 -12.42 -3.87 8.41
C VAL A 360 -11.74 -3.86 9.77
N GLY A 361 -11.51 -2.64 10.23
CA GLY A 361 -11.24 -2.28 11.61
C GLY A 361 -11.45 -0.78 11.73
N PRO A 362 -11.80 -0.23 12.91
CA PRO A 362 -11.69 1.20 13.11
C PRO A 362 -10.26 1.57 12.69
N VAL A 363 -10.13 2.46 11.71
CA VAL A 363 -8.82 3.00 11.31
C VAL A 363 -8.17 3.45 12.61
N GLU A 364 -7.13 2.74 13.04
CA GLU A 364 -6.30 3.18 14.16
C GLU A 364 -5.91 4.62 13.82
N PRO A 365 -6.10 5.58 14.74
CA PRO A 365 -5.93 6.99 14.42
C PRO A 365 -4.57 7.17 13.75
N ASN A 366 -4.57 7.65 12.50
CA ASN A 366 -3.34 7.97 11.81
C ASN A 366 -2.61 8.96 12.70
N ASN A 367 -1.56 8.53 13.41
CA ASN A 367 -0.90 9.41 14.37
C ASN A 367 -0.03 10.47 13.66
N GLY A 368 0.13 10.35 12.33
CA GLY A 368 0.98 11.18 11.51
C GLY A 368 2.46 10.99 11.82
N TYR A 369 3.31 11.58 10.98
CA TYR A 369 4.72 11.69 11.23
C TYR A 369 4.97 12.77 12.29
N ASN A 370 5.45 12.36 13.47
CA ASN A 370 5.81 13.30 14.52
C ASN A 370 7.14 14.00 14.18
N SER A 371 7.06 15.29 13.84
CA SER A 371 8.23 16.13 13.60
C SER A 371 8.43 17.16 14.72
N PRO A 372 9.39 16.94 15.64
CA PRO A 372 9.58 17.81 16.80
C PRO A 372 9.89 19.27 16.42
N GLY A 373 9.30 20.20 17.18
CA GLY A 373 9.55 21.64 17.04
C GLY A 373 8.78 22.32 15.91
N LEU A 374 7.72 21.69 15.42
CA LEU A 374 6.75 22.31 14.52
C LEU A 374 6.07 23.49 15.23
N ALA A 375 6.05 24.66 14.59
CA ALA A 375 5.50 25.90 15.12
C ALA A 375 4.10 26.19 14.56
N HIS A 376 3.88 25.85 13.30
CA HIS A 376 2.59 25.98 12.61
C HIS A 376 2.38 24.80 11.66
N LEU A 377 1.12 24.36 11.51
CA LEU A 377 0.76 23.28 10.60
C LEU A 377 -0.64 23.50 10.02
N TRP A 378 -0.74 23.64 8.71
CA TRP A 378 -2.02 23.65 8.00
C TRP A 378 -2.12 22.44 7.10
N HIS A 379 -3.00 21.51 7.47
CA HIS A 379 -3.25 20.29 6.71
C HIS A 379 -4.07 20.50 5.47
N PHE A 380 -5.02 21.45 5.48
CA PHE A 380 -6.05 21.57 4.45
C PHE A 380 -6.99 20.34 4.36
N ASN A 381 -7.10 19.58 5.45
CA ASN A 381 -8.00 18.43 5.58
C ASN A 381 -9.43 18.78 6.02
N GLU A 382 -9.80 20.07 6.10
CA GLU A 382 -11.16 20.48 6.44
C GLU A 382 -12.17 20.13 5.35
N CYS A 383 -11.73 20.04 4.09
CA CYS A 383 -12.49 19.60 2.91
C CYS A 383 -13.76 20.39 2.56
N ARG A 384 -14.15 21.36 3.41
CA ARG A 384 -15.32 22.22 3.27
C ARG A 384 -15.17 23.45 4.16
N GLY A 385 -15.93 24.49 3.83
CA GLY A 385 -15.89 25.76 4.56
C GLY A 385 -14.68 26.62 4.19
N ASN A 386 -14.50 27.71 4.94
CA ASN A 386 -13.55 28.78 4.65
C ASN A 386 -12.51 29.02 5.76
N ILE A 387 -12.48 28.17 6.78
CA ILE A 387 -11.53 28.29 7.89
C ILE A 387 -10.49 27.18 7.72
N LEU A 388 -9.24 27.55 7.50
CA LEU A 388 -8.11 26.62 7.39
C LEU A 388 -7.35 26.66 8.71
N LYS A 389 -7.35 25.57 9.45
CA LYS A 389 -6.89 25.52 10.83
C LYS A 389 -5.40 25.32 10.94
N ASP A 390 -4.80 26.07 11.84
CA ASP A 390 -3.44 25.81 12.31
C ASP A 390 -3.50 24.73 13.41
N SER A 391 -3.10 23.51 13.08
CA SER A 391 -3.27 22.32 13.91
C SER A 391 -2.31 22.26 15.11
N VAL A 392 -1.25 23.07 15.08
CA VAL A 392 -0.27 23.18 16.18
C VAL A 392 -0.30 24.55 16.83
N GLY A 393 -0.54 25.60 16.05
CA GLY A 393 -0.64 26.97 16.54
C GLY A 393 -2.08 27.46 16.70
N THR A 394 -2.29 28.73 16.38
CA THR A 394 -3.58 29.44 16.53
C THR A 394 -3.83 30.42 15.37
N ASN A 395 -3.06 30.28 14.29
CA ASN A 395 -3.02 31.23 13.19
C ASN A 395 -3.87 30.78 11.99
N ASP A 396 -5.14 30.46 12.25
CA ASP A 396 -6.11 30.03 11.24
C ASP A 396 -6.25 31.04 10.09
N PHE A 397 -6.43 30.54 8.88
CA PHE A 397 -6.81 31.37 7.73
C PHE A 397 -8.32 31.44 7.60
N ASN A 398 -8.85 32.63 7.30
CA ASN A 398 -10.19 32.79 6.76
C ASN A 398 -10.07 33.06 5.26
N TYR A 399 -10.35 32.05 4.45
CA TYR A 399 -10.07 32.02 3.02
C TYR A 399 -11.23 31.36 2.26
N PRO A 400 -11.72 31.94 1.15
CA PRO A 400 -12.75 31.31 0.32
C PRO A 400 -12.17 30.10 -0.42
N ALA A 401 -12.09 28.97 0.27
CA ALA A 401 -11.37 27.80 -0.19
C ALA A 401 -12.13 27.08 -1.31
N THR A 402 -11.41 26.76 -2.38
CA THR A 402 -11.82 25.77 -3.37
C THR A 402 -11.09 24.48 -3.06
N TRP A 403 -11.83 23.45 -2.67
CA TRP A 403 -11.27 22.18 -2.23
C TRP A 403 -11.06 21.21 -3.39
N ARG A 404 -9.97 20.44 -3.33
CA ARG A 404 -9.65 19.30 -4.19
C ARG A 404 -9.26 18.11 -3.33
N VAL A 405 -9.26 16.91 -3.92
CA VAL A 405 -8.64 15.75 -3.25
C VAL A 405 -7.13 16.01 -3.17
N GLY A 406 -6.60 15.91 -1.95
CA GLY A 406 -5.21 16.17 -1.61
C GLY A 406 -4.34 14.92 -1.68
N LYS A 407 -3.12 15.04 -1.16
CA LYS A 407 -2.20 13.92 -0.98
C LYS A 407 -2.70 13.00 0.14
N TRP A 408 -3.12 13.56 1.27
CA TRP A 408 -3.57 12.81 2.47
C TRP A 408 -5.03 13.04 2.87
N GLY A 409 -5.75 13.82 2.07
CA GLY A 409 -7.16 14.08 2.27
C GLY A 409 -7.67 15.13 1.31
N CYS A 410 -7.66 16.39 1.74
CA CYS A 410 -8.02 17.51 0.89
C CYS A 410 -6.85 18.46 0.69
N ALA A 411 -6.89 19.16 -0.44
CA ALA A 411 -5.94 20.19 -0.78
C ALA A 411 -6.66 21.48 -1.17
N LEU A 412 -5.94 22.58 -1.03
CA LEU A 412 -6.40 23.87 -1.48
C LEU A 412 -6.04 24.08 -2.95
N GLU A 413 -7.05 24.36 -3.78
CA GLU A 413 -6.80 24.87 -5.13
C GLU A 413 -6.39 26.34 -5.09
N GLN A 414 -5.30 26.63 -5.79
CA GLN A 414 -4.79 27.97 -6.00
C GLN A 414 -4.85 28.34 -7.48
N TYR A 415 -5.18 29.60 -7.73
CA TYR A 415 -5.24 30.20 -9.05
C TYR A 415 -4.90 31.69 -8.94
N TYR A 416 -4.31 32.29 -9.97
CA TYR A 416 -3.82 33.67 -9.91
C TYR A 416 -4.91 34.71 -9.57
N ALA A 417 -6.17 34.41 -9.89
CA ALA A 417 -7.30 35.31 -9.60
C ALA A 417 -7.85 35.13 -8.18
N TYR A 418 -7.43 34.10 -7.45
CA TYR A 418 -7.81 33.89 -6.06
C TYR A 418 -7.00 34.81 -5.15
N PRO A 419 -7.56 35.23 -3.99
CA PRO A 419 -6.78 35.97 -3.01
C PRO A 419 -5.56 35.15 -2.56
N LYS A 420 -4.54 35.81 -2.02
CA LYS A 420 -3.44 35.10 -1.36
C LYS A 420 -3.92 34.57 0.00
N LEU A 421 -3.43 33.41 0.41
CA LEU A 421 -3.46 32.99 1.80
C LEU A 421 -2.55 33.93 2.59
N GLN A 422 -3.05 34.52 3.68
CA GLN A 422 -2.28 35.44 4.50
C GLN A 422 -2.66 35.35 5.97
N THR A 423 -1.68 35.20 6.85
CA THR A 423 -1.87 35.21 8.31
C THR A 423 -0.68 35.87 9.01
N ASN A 424 -0.95 36.67 10.04
CA ASN A 424 0.11 37.25 10.87
C ASN A 424 0.40 36.26 12.00
N PHE A 425 1.66 35.91 12.23
CA PHE A 425 2.03 35.04 13.33
C PHE A 425 1.82 35.73 14.68
N ASN A 426 1.33 34.96 15.66
CA ASN A 426 1.20 35.46 17.03
C ASN A 426 2.57 35.66 17.69
N GLN A 427 3.58 34.90 17.25
CA GLN A 427 4.98 35.05 17.61
C GLN A 427 5.81 35.13 16.33
N PRO A 428 6.60 36.20 16.11
CA PRO A 428 7.47 36.27 14.94
C PRO A 428 8.49 35.13 14.90
N LEU A 429 8.75 34.61 13.70
CA LEU A 429 9.78 33.60 13.43
C LEU A 429 11.12 34.30 13.23
N ASN A 430 12.19 33.82 13.86
CA ASN A 430 13.51 34.44 13.76
C ASN A 430 14.39 33.71 12.75
N SER A 431 15.06 34.43 11.85
CA SER A 431 15.90 33.86 10.80
C SER A 431 17.16 33.13 11.30
N ALA A 432 17.46 33.12 12.60
CA ALA A 432 18.49 32.27 13.20
C ALA A 432 18.29 30.78 12.83
N GLY A 433 17.04 30.36 12.63
CA GLY A 433 16.65 29.08 12.07
C GLY A 433 15.16 29.04 11.73
N VAL A 434 14.80 28.87 10.46
CA VAL A 434 13.42 28.68 10.00
C VAL A 434 13.40 27.64 8.90
N SER A 435 12.42 26.75 8.92
CA SER A 435 12.13 25.85 7.80
C SER A 435 10.66 25.88 7.43
N ILE A 436 10.36 25.84 6.14
CA ILE A 436 9.00 25.70 5.62
C ILE A 436 8.97 24.47 4.72
N LEU A 437 8.02 23.58 4.98
CA LEU A 437 7.68 22.44 4.14
C LEU A 437 6.28 22.63 3.58
N PHE A 438 6.07 22.19 2.34
CA PHE A 438 4.74 22.12 1.74
C PHE A 438 4.69 20.99 0.72
N ASN A 439 3.52 20.39 0.55
CA ASN A 439 3.24 19.50 -0.58
C ASN A 439 2.49 20.30 -1.65
N TYR A 440 2.83 20.07 -2.92
CA TYR A 440 2.14 20.74 -4.03
C TYR A 440 1.97 19.81 -5.22
N GLN A 441 0.94 20.09 -6.02
CA GLN A 441 0.70 19.44 -7.31
C GLN A 441 0.44 20.53 -8.34
N ASN A 442 1.19 20.52 -9.44
CA ASN A 442 1.01 21.50 -10.51
C ASN A 442 0.27 20.87 -11.70
N THR A 443 -0.93 21.38 -11.97
CA THR A 443 -1.83 20.87 -13.01
C THR A 443 -1.86 21.75 -14.27
N SER A 444 -1.09 22.85 -14.27
CA SER A 444 -1.01 23.80 -15.39
C SER A 444 0.41 23.98 -15.89
N ALA A 445 0.56 24.14 -17.21
CA ALA A 445 1.85 24.47 -17.83
C ALA A 445 2.45 25.81 -17.33
N SER A 446 1.60 26.69 -16.79
CA SER A 446 1.99 28.00 -16.24
C SER A 446 1.78 28.11 -14.72
N GLY A 447 1.48 27.02 -14.01
CA GLY A 447 1.24 27.05 -12.56
C GLY A 447 2.44 27.59 -11.80
N LYS A 448 2.26 28.66 -11.02
CA LYS A 448 3.32 29.33 -10.25
C LYS A 448 2.88 29.61 -8.83
N THR A 449 3.55 29.01 -7.86
CA THR A 449 3.30 29.24 -6.44
C THR A 449 4.40 30.10 -5.85
N SER A 450 4.05 31.07 -5.00
CA SER A 450 5.01 31.79 -4.18
C SER A 450 4.67 31.71 -2.71
N ILE A 451 5.71 31.56 -1.89
CA ILE A 451 5.65 31.61 -0.43
C ILE A 451 6.49 32.80 0.01
N TYR A 452 5.88 33.68 0.81
CA TYR A 452 6.51 34.89 1.31
C TYR A 452 6.41 34.99 2.83
N LEU A 453 7.57 34.96 3.48
CA LEU A 453 7.73 35.28 4.90
C LEU A 453 8.02 36.77 5.03
N ALA A 454 7.06 37.56 5.51
CA ALA A 454 7.18 39.00 5.62
C ALA A 454 7.52 39.47 7.04
N GLY A 455 8.33 40.53 7.15
CA GLY A 455 8.74 41.12 8.42
C GLY A 455 8.91 42.65 8.35
N PRO A 456 9.08 43.33 9.51
CA PRO A 456 9.28 44.78 9.56
C PRO A 456 10.53 45.25 8.80
N ALA A 457 11.56 44.40 8.72
CA ALA A 457 12.81 44.65 8.00
C ALA A 457 12.81 44.10 6.55
N GLY A 458 11.61 43.89 5.98
CA GLY A 458 11.42 43.16 4.72
C GLY A 458 11.27 41.65 4.95
N GLY A 459 11.07 40.89 3.88
CA GLY A 459 10.81 39.45 3.94
C GLY A 459 11.71 38.60 3.05
N VAL A 460 11.39 37.32 2.95
CA VAL A 460 11.97 36.35 2.00
C VAL A 460 10.83 35.73 1.19
N GLU A 461 10.89 35.85 -0.13
CA GLU A 461 9.93 35.26 -1.08
C GLU A 461 10.62 34.18 -1.89
N VAL A 462 10.05 32.97 -1.93
CA VAL A 462 10.43 31.91 -2.85
C VAL A 462 9.33 31.75 -3.89
N VAL A 463 9.71 31.69 -5.16
CA VAL A 463 8.82 31.40 -6.29
C VAL A 463 9.18 30.06 -6.89
N PHE A 464 8.19 29.19 -6.94
CA PHE A 464 8.22 27.83 -7.48
C PHE A 464 7.56 27.85 -8.86
N ASP A 465 8.36 27.82 -9.93
CA ASP A 465 7.91 27.86 -11.33
C ASP A 465 8.47 26.65 -12.10
N PRO A 466 7.70 26.06 -13.04
CA PRO A 466 8.19 24.97 -13.90
C PRO A 466 9.42 25.30 -14.75
N ASN A 467 9.73 26.58 -14.94
CA ASN A 467 10.81 27.05 -15.79
C ASN A 467 11.98 27.64 -15.00
N PHE A 468 11.77 28.03 -13.74
CA PHE A 468 12.81 28.63 -12.91
C PHE A 468 12.47 28.56 -11.42
N THR A 469 13.48 28.78 -10.59
CA THR A 469 13.31 29.09 -9.17
C THR A 469 13.87 30.47 -8.90
N ARG A 470 13.15 31.28 -8.11
CA ARG A 470 13.62 32.60 -7.69
C ARG A 470 13.46 32.76 -6.19
N VAL A 471 14.50 33.27 -5.52
CA VAL A 471 14.43 33.65 -4.10
C VAL A 471 14.82 35.11 -3.96
N ASN A 472 13.91 35.89 -3.37
CA ASN A 472 14.08 37.32 -3.12
C ASN A 472 14.22 37.58 -1.62
N GLY A 473 14.99 38.61 -1.25
CA GLY A 473 15.06 39.10 0.12
C GLY A 473 16.09 38.40 1.03
N LEU A 474 16.81 37.41 0.50
CA LEU A 474 18.09 36.97 1.05
C LEU A 474 19.21 37.96 0.69
N PRO A 475 20.38 37.90 1.34
CA PRO A 475 21.51 38.81 1.06
C PRO A 475 21.95 38.78 -0.41
N THR A 476 21.88 37.61 -1.03
CA THR A 476 22.12 37.40 -2.46
C THR A 476 20.80 37.23 -3.20
N LEU A 477 20.71 37.82 -4.39
CA LEU A 477 19.56 37.62 -5.27
C LEU A 477 19.73 36.29 -5.99
N PHE A 478 18.80 35.36 -5.79
CA PHE A 478 18.87 34.04 -6.39
C PHE A 478 17.85 33.89 -7.52
N TYR A 479 18.35 33.44 -8.66
CA TYR A 479 17.56 33.03 -9.81
C TYR A 479 18.26 31.87 -10.51
N SER A 480 17.55 30.76 -10.71
CA SER A 480 18.07 29.60 -11.43
C SER A 480 17.03 29.08 -12.42
N SER A 481 17.43 28.92 -13.67
CA SER A 481 16.65 28.21 -14.69
C SER A 481 16.86 26.69 -14.65
N ASP A 482 17.83 26.22 -13.88
CA ASP A 482 18.21 24.81 -13.83
C ASP A 482 17.44 24.07 -12.74
N ILE A 483 17.07 24.77 -11.66
CA ILE A 483 16.19 24.25 -10.61
C ILE A 483 14.74 24.55 -11.01
N LYS A 484 14.03 23.51 -11.42
CA LYS A 484 12.67 23.57 -11.95
C LYS A 484 11.74 22.73 -11.10
N TRP A 485 10.51 23.20 -10.96
CA TRP A 485 9.49 22.51 -10.18
C TRP A 485 8.61 21.65 -11.12
N PRO A 486 8.47 20.34 -10.85
CA PRO A 486 7.67 19.45 -11.69
C PRO A 486 6.25 19.94 -12.01
N ARG A 487 5.78 19.55 -13.19
CA ARG A 487 4.46 19.89 -13.77
C ARG A 487 3.75 18.66 -14.35
N ASP A 488 4.03 17.52 -13.77
CA ASP A 488 3.58 16.19 -14.18
C ASP A 488 2.23 15.80 -13.54
N SER A 489 1.59 16.72 -12.82
CA SER A 489 0.38 16.45 -12.04
C SER A 489 0.59 15.36 -10.98
N VAL A 490 1.80 15.22 -10.45
CA VAL A 490 2.11 14.39 -9.28
C VAL A 490 2.34 15.31 -8.06
N TRP A 491 2.13 14.76 -6.86
CA TRP A 491 2.44 15.46 -5.62
C TRP A 491 3.94 15.46 -5.36
N HIS A 492 4.48 16.65 -5.08
CA HIS A 492 5.89 16.86 -4.73
C HIS A 492 6.02 17.59 -3.40
N GLN A 493 7.13 17.36 -2.70
CA GLN A 493 7.46 18.05 -1.46
C GLN A 493 8.51 19.14 -1.73
N GLY A 494 8.20 20.38 -1.37
CA GLY A 494 9.14 21.48 -1.36
C GLY A 494 9.55 21.86 0.05
N VAL A 495 10.85 22.10 0.28
CA VAL A 495 11.34 22.63 1.56
C VAL A 495 12.31 23.79 1.36
N LEU A 496 12.08 24.88 2.09
CA LEU A 496 13.04 25.98 2.26
C LEU A 496 13.61 25.93 3.67
N VAL A 497 14.94 25.93 3.79
CA VAL A 497 15.65 26.04 5.07
C VAL A 497 16.45 27.34 5.10
N ILE A 498 16.34 28.11 6.16
CA ILE A 498 17.14 29.31 6.44
C ILE A 498 17.81 29.12 7.80
N ASN A 499 19.13 29.21 7.85
CA ASN A 499 19.92 29.12 9.08
C ASN A 499 20.85 30.33 9.18
N GLY A 500 20.32 31.44 9.71
CA GLY A 500 21.08 32.68 9.92
C GLY A 500 22.16 32.58 11.00
N THR A 501 22.14 31.54 11.84
CA THR A 501 23.22 31.31 12.84
C THR A 501 24.45 30.68 12.20
N SER A 502 24.23 29.80 11.23
CA SER A 502 25.29 29.10 10.48
C SER A 502 25.52 29.72 9.09
N ASP A 503 24.93 30.89 8.86
CA ASP A 503 25.00 31.68 7.65
C ASP A 503 24.70 30.90 6.35
N TYR A 504 23.62 30.11 6.28
CA TYR A 504 23.23 29.43 5.04
C TYR A 504 21.72 29.35 4.80
N TRP A 505 21.36 29.04 3.56
CA TRP A 505 20.01 28.62 3.18
C TRP A 505 20.06 27.45 2.18
N GLU A 506 19.00 26.64 2.15
CA GLU A 506 18.89 25.45 1.30
C GLU A 506 17.50 25.31 0.69
N LEU A 507 17.43 24.63 -0.45
CA LEU A 507 16.20 24.15 -1.05
C LEU A 507 16.25 22.64 -1.23
N TYR A 508 15.12 22.00 -0.93
CA TYR A 508 14.91 20.58 -1.16
C TYR A 508 13.67 20.37 -2.04
N LEU A 509 13.75 19.35 -2.88
CA LEU A 509 12.65 18.80 -3.66
C LEU A 509 12.63 17.30 -3.40
N ASP A 510 11.47 16.79 -2.96
CA ASP A 510 11.24 15.36 -2.75
C ASP A 510 12.30 14.69 -1.84
N GLY A 511 12.59 15.33 -0.72
CA GLY A 511 13.58 14.84 0.26
C GLY A 511 15.04 15.10 -0.11
N GLU A 512 15.35 15.52 -1.34
CA GLU A 512 16.70 15.70 -1.85
C GLU A 512 17.09 17.18 -1.96
N ARG A 513 18.32 17.52 -1.56
CA ARG A 513 18.80 18.91 -1.59
C ARG A 513 19.15 19.32 -3.02
N VAL A 514 18.42 20.29 -3.56
CA VAL A 514 18.64 20.81 -4.92
C VAL A 514 19.49 22.09 -4.93
N TYR A 515 19.60 22.79 -3.80
CA TYR A 515 20.42 24.00 -3.69
C TYR A 515 20.90 24.26 -2.26
N GLN A 516 22.08 24.87 -2.15
CA GLN A 516 22.63 25.41 -0.91
C GLN A 516 23.51 26.63 -1.22
N GLU A 517 23.43 27.65 -0.38
CA GLU A 517 24.31 28.81 -0.45
C GLU A 517 24.53 29.40 0.94
N TYR A 518 25.74 29.94 1.14
CA TYR A 518 26.12 30.63 2.37
C TYR A 518 25.93 32.15 2.22
N PHE A 519 25.50 32.82 3.28
CA PHE A 519 25.36 34.27 3.27
C PHE A 519 26.73 34.94 3.30
N GLU A 520 26.89 36.01 2.52
CA GLU A 520 28.09 36.86 2.55
C GLU A 520 28.11 37.82 3.76
N ALA A 521 26.99 37.91 4.50
CA ALA A 521 26.81 38.74 5.69
C ALA A 521 25.78 38.13 6.63
N ILE A 522 25.87 38.47 7.92
CA ILE A 522 24.95 38.01 8.97
C ILE A 522 23.50 38.26 8.56
N PHE A 523 22.71 37.20 8.43
CA PHE A 523 21.29 37.28 8.08
C PHE A 523 20.40 37.20 9.32
N SER A 524 19.93 38.36 9.77
CA SER A 524 19.04 38.50 10.93
C SER A 524 17.77 39.27 10.57
N LYS A 525 16.65 38.56 10.44
CA LYS A 525 15.31 39.08 10.21
C LYS A 525 14.30 38.34 11.09
N ASP A 526 13.27 39.06 11.52
CA ASP A 526 12.08 38.48 12.11
C ASP A 526 10.94 38.50 11.09
N PHE A 527 10.29 37.36 10.91
CA PHE A 527 9.14 37.17 10.04
C PHE A 527 7.87 37.18 10.89
N ALA A 528 7.01 38.17 10.68
CA ALA A 528 5.77 38.35 11.43
C ALA A 528 4.53 37.86 10.67
N ARG A 529 4.67 37.44 9.40
CA ARG A 529 3.54 37.09 8.53
C ARG A 529 3.94 36.07 7.46
N LEU A 530 3.02 35.15 7.19
CA LEU A 530 3.05 34.26 6.03
C LEU A 530 2.08 34.76 4.97
N GLU A 531 2.53 34.76 3.71
CA GLU A 531 1.70 34.89 2.52
C GLU A 531 2.00 33.73 1.57
N ILE A 532 0.96 33.05 1.07
CA ILE A 532 1.08 32.05 0.01
C ILE A 532 0.14 32.45 -1.12
N GLY A 533 0.64 32.49 -2.34
CA GLY A 533 -0.17 32.87 -3.49
C GLY A 533 0.22 32.14 -4.76
N ASN A 534 -0.64 32.28 -5.76
CA ASN A 534 -0.34 31.87 -7.12
C ASN A 534 -0.26 33.13 -8.01
N SER A 535 0.64 33.12 -9.00
CA SER A 535 0.79 34.23 -9.96
C SER A 535 0.41 33.90 -11.40
N ASP A 536 0.20 32.61 -11.72
CA ASP A 536 -0.28 32.11 -13.01
C ASP A 536 -0.68 30.61 -12.88
N GLY A 537 -1.61 30.15 -13.72
CA GLY A 537 -2.05 28.74 -13.79
C GLY A 537 -2.75 28.19 -12.54
N TYR A 538 -3.14 26.92 -12.59
CA TYR A 538 -3.67 26.18 -11.44
C TYR A 538 -2.59 25.35 -10.77
N ASN A 539 -2.61 25.32 -9.44
CA ASN A 539 -1.84 24.37 -8.63
C ASN A 539 -2.63 24.03 -7.37
N TYR A 540 -2.34 22.88 -6.78
CA TYR A 540 -2.91 22.46 -5.50
C TYR A 540 -1.82 22.50 -4.44
N LEU A 541 -2.22 22.87 -3.23
CA LEU A 541 -1.36 22.99 -2.06
C LEU A 541 -1.93 22.12 -0.96
N ASP A 542 -1.07 21.31 -0.36
CA ASP A 542 -1.41 20.42 0.74
C ASP A 542 -0.31 20.52 1.82
N GLU A 543 -0.68 20.28 3.07
CA GLU A 543 0.20 20.18 4.23
C GLU A 543 1.36 21.20 4.28
N VAL A 544 1.10 22.39 4.83
CA VAL A 544 2.13 23.42 5.05
C VAL A 544 2.60 23.37 6.50
N GLY A 545 3.85 22.99 6.71
CA GLY A 545 4.52 22.95 8.01
C GLY A 545 5.58 24.04 8.15
N ILE A 546 5.69 24.66 9.33
CA ILE A 546 6.75 25.64 9.64
C ILE A 546 7.42 25.30 10.96
N TRP A 547 8.75 25.31 10.97
CA TRP A 547 9.58 25.14 12.17
C TRP A 547 10.31 26.44 12.49
N SER A 548 10.38 26.77 13.78
CA SER A 548 11.21 27.87 14.31
C SER A 548 12.68 27.45 14.49
N ARG A 549 13.16 26.55 13.63
CA ARG A 549 14.55 26.08 13.54
C ARG A 549 14.87 25.64 12.10
N ALA A 550 16.15 25.53 11.80
CA ALA A 550 16.59 24.86 10.57
C ALA A 550 16.44 23.33 10.74
N LEU A 551 15.76 22.68 9.80
CA LEU A 551 15.74 21.22 9.68
C LEU A 551 17.03 20.74 9.02
N SER A 552 17.49 19.56 9.41
CA SER A 552 18.58 18.86 8.73
C SER A 552 18.09 18.13 7.47
N GLY A 553 18.99 17.87 6.52
CA GLY A 553 18.66 17.08 5.33
C GLY A 553 18.17 15.67 5.65
N ALA A 554 18.68 15.04 6.72
CA ALA A 554 18.20 13.73 7.18
C ALA A 554 16.76 13.78 7.69
N GLU A 555 16.38 14.82 8.45
CA GLU A 555 14.99 15.01 8.89
C GLU A 555 14.05 15.22 7.72
N ILE A 556 14.45 16.04 6.74
CA ILE A 556 13.65 16.32 5.53
C ILE A 556 13.45 15.04 4.72
N LYS A 557 14.52 14.27 4.50
CA LYS A 557 14.46 12.98 3.81
C LYS A 557 13.57 11.98 4.55
N ASN A 558 13.64 11.92 5.88
CA ASN A 558 12.78 11.04 6.67
C ASN A 558 11.30 11.45 6.60
N ILE A 559 11.00 12.76 6.65
CA ILE A 559 9.62 13.26 6.45
C ILE A 559 9.12 12.83 5.07
N PHE A 560 9.91 13.01 4.01
CA PHE A 560 9.54 12.59 2.66
C PHE A 560 9.32 11.07 2.56
N LEU A 561 10.27 10.26 3.04
CA LEU A 561 10.18 8.79 2.97
C LEU A 561 9.05 8.20 3.83
N SER A 562 8.60 8.91 4.86
CA SER A 562 7.49 8.45 5.70
C SER A 562 6.18 8.28 4.93
N GLN A 563 6.00 8.99 3.81
CA GLN A 563 4.75 9.04 3.03
C GLN A 563 3.50 9.13 3.93
N SER A 564 3.58 9.98 4.96
CA SER A 564 2.53 10.22 5.94
C SER A 564 2.29 11.72 6.11
N GLU A 565 1.07 12.09 6.51
CA GLU A 565 0.80 13.46 6.98
C GLU A 565 1.55 13.78 8.28
N LEU A 566 1.84 15.06 8.51
CA LEU A 566 2.49 15.52 9.76
C LEU A 566 1.55 15.44 10.97
N ALA A 567 2.08 15.10 12.14
CA ALA A 567 1.32 15.14 13.39
C ALA A 567 1.17 16.58 13.93
N PRO A 568 0.03 16.93 14.57
CA PRO A 568 -1.14 16.11 14.81
C PRO A 568 -2.06 16.08 13.59
N THR A 569 -2.66 14.93 13.33
CA THR A 569 -3.56 14.68 12.19
C THR A 569 -5.02 14.98 12.53
N LEU A 570 -5.86 15.04 11.49
CA LEU A 570 -7.31 15.08 11.69
C LEU A 570 -7.82 13.68 12.03
N ASN A 571 -8.14 13.44 13.31
CA ASN A 571 -8.84 12.24 13.72
C ASN A 571 -10.28 12.23 13.18
N ARG A 572 -10.52 11.41 12.15
CA ARG A 572 -11.88 11.13 11.66
C ARG A 572 -12.57 10.17 12.61
N SER A 573 -13.90 10.25 12.68
CA SER A 573 -14.69 9.18 13.27
C SER A 573 -14.46 7.86 12.50
N ALA A 574 -14.87 6.73 13.04
CA ALA A 574 -14.96 5.51 12.24
C ALA A 574 -16.05 5.67 11.16
N GLN A 575 -15.81 5.13 9.95
CA GLN A 575 -16.85 5.06 8.93
C GLN A 575 -17.96 4.14 9.43
N LEU A 576 -19.22 4.57 9.29
CA LEU A 576 -20.37 3.76 9.68
C LEU A 576 -20.70 2.77 8.57
N ALA A 577 -21.11 1.55 8.94
CA ALA A 577 -21.66 0.60 7.98
C ALA A 577 -22.91 1.19 7.29
N PRO A 578 -23.12 0.92 5.99
CA PRO A 578 -24.27 1.44 5.28
C PRO A 578 -25.58 0.87 5.84
N VAL A 579 -26.58 1.73 5.95
CA VAL A 579 -27.92 1.44 6.43
C VAL A 579 -28.93 2.04 5.47
N GLU A 580 -29.83 1.21 4.97
CA GLU A 580 -30.96 1.64 4.17
C GLU A 580 -31.90 2.50 5.01
N ILE A 581 -32.26 3.68 4.51
CA ILE A 581 -33.08 4.66 5.25
C ILE A 581 -34.39 4.99 4.55
N HIS A 582 -34.50 4.71 3.26
CA HIS A 582 -35.73 4.81 2.48
C HIS A 582 -35.74 3.72 1.42
N HIS A 583 -36.91 3.11 1.20
CA HIS A 583 -37.11 2.10 0.16
C HIS A 583 -38.51 2.23 -0.45
N TRP A 584 -38.61 2.24 -1.78
CA TRP A 584 -39.86 2.20 -2.52
C TRP A 584 -39.83 1.04 -3.51
N SER A 585 -40.50 -0.05 -3.16
CA SER A 585 -40.69 -1.25 -3.99
C SER A 585 -41.66 -1.06 -5.15
N PHE A 586 -42.52 -0.02 -5.10
CA PHE A 586 -43.56 0.26 -6.10
C PHE A 586 -44.58 -0.89 -6.31
N ASP A 587 -44.80 -1.69 -5.28
CA ASP A 587 -45.61 -2.90 -5.35
C ASP A 587 -47.14 -2.68 -5.18
N GLU A 588 -47.59 -1.44 -5.02
CA GLU A 588 -48.99 -1.08 -4.70
C GLU A 588 -49.96 -1.22 -5.88
N ARG A 589 -49.45 -1.33 -7.11
CA ARG A 589 -50.18 -1.60 -8.37
C ARG A 589 -51.13 -0.50 -8.86
N SER A 590 -51.60 0.39 -7.98
CA SER A 590 -52.59 1.41 -8.29
C SER A 590 -52.71 2.45 -7.17
N GLY A 591 -53.29 3.60 -7.49
CA GLY A 591 -53.48 4.70 -6.54
C GLY A 591 -52.54 5.86 -6.84
N ASN A 592 -52.39 6.76 -5.87
CA ASN A 592 -51.60 7.98 -6.03
C ASN A 592 -50.42 8.09 -5.05
N LEU A 593 -50.02 6.98 -4.44
CA LEU A 593 -48.94 6.93 -3.45
C LEU A 593 -48.10 5.68 -3.70
N ALA A 594 -46.78 5.82 -3.70
CA ALA A 594 -45.87 4.73 -3.35
C ALA A 594 -45.44 4.92 -1.90
N LEU A 595 -45.53 3.86 -1.12
CA LEU A 595 -45.20 3.81 0.28
C LEU A 595 -43.69 3.61 0.42
N ASP A 596 -43.12 4.32 1.39
CA ASP A 596 -41.76 4.09 1.83
C ASP A 596 -41.81 2.99 2.88
N ASP A 597 -41.21 1.84 2.55
CA ASP A 597 -41.25 0.62 3.36
C ASP A 597 -40.43 0.76 4.67
N ILE A 598 -39.60 1.81 4.79
CA ILE A 598 -38.70 2.05 5.92
C ILE A 598 -39.14 3.25 6.77
N ALA A 599 -39.22 4.44 6.18
CA ALA A 599 -39.32 5.70 6.93
C ALA A 599 -40.65 6.46 6.73
N SER A 600 -41.66 5.80 6.16
CA SER A 600 -43.02 6.33 5.97
C SER A 600 -43.10 7.64 5.15
N SER A 601 -42.07 7.98 4.37
CA SER A 601 -42.05 9.12 3.46
C SER A 601 -42.66 8.75 2.10
N SER A 602 -43.99 8.63 2.03
CA SER A 602 -44.68 8.22 0.79
C SER A 602 -44.52 9.21 -0.36
N LEU A 603 -44.19 8.72 -1.54
CA LEU A 603 -44.07 9.50 -2.77
C LEU A 603 -45.44 9.67 -3.44
N PHE A 604 -45.78 10.89 -3.86
CA PHE A 604 -46.97 11.10 -4.67
C PHE A 604 -46.73 10.67 -6.11
N ILE A 605 -47.63 9.85 -6.65
CA ILE A 605 -47.55 9.28 -7.99
C ILE A 605 -48.86 9.56 -8.71
N ASP A 606 -48.83 9.87 -10.01
CA ASP A 606 -50.07 9.90 -10.79
C ASP A 606 -50.49 8.46 -11.12
N SER A 607 -51.77 8.12 -10.88
CA SER A 607 -52.30 6.78 -11.15
C SER A 607 -52.06 6.22 -12.56
N SER A 608 -51.75 7.08 -13.54
CA SER A 608 -51.36 6.68 -14.91
C SER A 608 -49.91 6.22 -15.06
N GLN A 609 -49.06 6.38 -14.04
CA GLN A 609 -47.64 5.98 -14.07
C GLN A 609 -47.41 4.51 -13.74
N TRP A 610 -48.35 3.83 -13.09
CA TRP A 610 -48.20 2.42 -12.73
C TRP A 610 -48.08 1.54 -13.98
N VAL A 611 -47.01 0.76 -14.06
CA VAL A 611 -46.83 -0.29 -15.07
C VAL A 611 -46.91 -1.66 -14.39
N ARG A 612 -47.52 -2.63 -15.06
CA ARG A 612 -47.85 -3.94 -14.45
C ARG A 612 -46.70 -4.96 -14.48
N LEU A 613 -45.66 -4.68 -15.26
CA LEU A 613 -44.52 -5.58 -15.50
C LEU A 613 -43.24 -4.76 -15.34
N GLY A 614 -42.83 -4.57 -14.10
CA GLY A 614 -41.57 -4.03 -13.64
C GLY A 614 -40.46 -5.08 -13.61
N HIS A 615 -39.40 -4.80 -12.86
CA HIS A 615 -38.33 -5.75 -12.58
C HIS A 615 -38.86 -6.88 -11.69
N GLN A 616 -39.44 -6.51 -10.53
CA GLN A 616 -40.15 -7.43 -9.64
C GLN A 616 -41.54 -6.91 -9.31
N GLY A 617 -42.53 -7.28 -10.12
CA GLY A 617 -43.92 -6.84 -9.89
C GLY A 617 -44.26 -5.60 -10.71
N PRO A 618 -44.99 -4.60 -10.18
CA PRO A 618 -45.26 -3.33 -10.84
C PRO A 618 -44.10 -2.34 -10.69
N ALA A 619 -43.98 -1.40 -11.63
CA ALA A 619 -42.96 -0.35 -11.59
C ALA A 619 -43.57 1.02 -11.91
N ILE A 620 -42.74 2.06 -11.94
CA ILE A 620 -43.16 3.44 -12.26
C ILE A 620 -42.63 3.89 -13.61
N LEU A 621 -43.55 4.27 -14.50
CA LEU A 621 -43.25 4.92 -15.76
C LEU A 621 -43.12 6.43 -15.59
N HIS A 622 -42.03 6.97 -16.13
CA HIS A 622 -41.83 8.39 -16.34
C HIS A 622 -41.93 8.75 -17.82
N ASN A 623 -42.73 9.76 -18.13
CA ASN A 623 -42.90 10.28 -19.49
C ASN A 623 -42.67 11.81 -19.51
N MET A 624 -42.10 12.34 -20.58
CA MET A 624 -41.85 13.78 -20.73
C MET A 624 -43.11 14.66 -20.90
N TYR A 625 -44.21 14.09 -21.41
CA TYR A 625 -45.47 14.77 -21.72
C TYR A 625 -46.49 14.71 -20.59
N ALA A 626 -46.45 13.64 -19.80
CA ALA A 626 -47.29 13.44 -18.62
C ALA A 626 -46.43 12.88 -17.49
N ASN A 627 -46.56 13.43 -16.28
CA ASN A 627 -45.85 12.94 -15.10
C ASN A 627 -44.31 13.08 -15.19
N ARG A 628 -43.88 14.23 -15.71
CA ARG A 628 -42.47 14.60 -15.90
C ARG A 628 -41.66 14.67 -14.60
N LYS A 629 -42.35 14.81 -13.46
CA LYS A 629 -41.73 15.13 -12.18
C LYS A 629 -42.50 14.46 -11.02
N MET A 630 -41.79 13.77 -10.15
CA MET A 630 -42.25 13.36 -8.82
C MET A 630 -41.37 14.03 -7.77
N GLU A 631 -41.97 14.40 -6.64
CA GLU A 631 -41.27 15.10 -5.57
C GLU A 631 -41.71 14.55 -4.20
N LEU A 632 -40.74 14.47 -3.29
CA LEU A 632 -40.96 14.09 -1.91
C LEU A 632 -40.15 15.03 -1.01
N ASN A 633 -40.79 15.57 0.02
CA ASN A 633 -40.07 16.19 1.13
C ASN A 633 -39.87 15.13 2.21
N PHE A 634 -38.63 14.92 2.63
CA PHE A 634 -38.33 13.95 3.67
C PHE A 634 -38.87 14.41 5.02
N SER A 635 -39.42 13.48 5.80
CA SER A 635 -39.83 13.77 7.19
C SER A 635 -38.64 13.99 8.11
N GLN A 636 -37.47 13.46 7.75
CA GLN A 636 -36.19 13.66 8.43
C GLN A 636 -35.14 14.12 7.42
N GLU A 637 -34.36 15.14 7.77
CA GLU A 637 -33.29 15.62 6.91
C GLU A 637 -32.09 14.65 6.91
N ILE A 638 -31.46 14.48 5.75
CA ILE A 638 -30.26 13.64 5.54
C ILE A 638 -29.03 14.58 5.61
N LYS A 639 -28.07 14.27 6.49
CA LYS A 639 -26.83 15.04 6.76
C LYS A 639 -25.56 14.18 6.73
N GLU A 640 -25.65 13.01 6.14
CA GLU A 640 -24.61 12.01 6.06
C GLU A 640 -23.47 12.46 5.13
N MET A 641 -22.22 12.12 5.49
CA MET A 641 -21.07 12.34 4.61
C MET A 641 -20.95 11.26 3.56
N ASP A 642 -21.37 10.03 3.89
CA ASP A 642 -21.40 8.87 2.99
C ASP A 642 -22.84 8.60 2.56
N LEU A 643 -23.07 8.38 1.27
CA LEU A 643 -24.42 8.29 0.71
C LEU A 643 -24.44 7.35 -0.49
N SER A 644 -25.43 6.46 -0.56
CA SER A 644 -25.66 5.64 -1.75
C SER A 644 -27.10 5.76 -2.25
N LEU A 645 -27.24 5.78 -3.57
CA LEU A 645 -28.51 5.79 -4.29
C LEU A 645 -28.55 4.55 -5.17
N ASP A 646 -29.61 3.77 -5.05
CA ASP A 646 -29.73 2.40 -5.55
C ASP A 646 -31.13 2.23 -6.17
N PHE A 647 -31.23 1.73 -7.41
CA PHE A 647 -32.51 1.49 -8.06
C PHE A 647 -32.39 0.65 -9.34
N TRP A 648 -33.50 0.05 -9.74
CA TRP A 648 -33.65 -0.58 -11.04
C TRP A 648 -34.16 0.39 -12.10
N TRP A 649 -33.64 0.27 -13.31
CA TRP A 649 -33.93 1.18 -14.41
C TRP A 649 -34.06 0.45 -15.73
N CYS A 650 -35.03 0.85 -16.55
CA CYS A 650 -35.28 0.27 -17.86
C CYS A 650 -35.71 1.34 -18.89
N LEU A 651 -35.27 1.17 -20.14
CA LEU A 651 -35.69 1.97 -21.28
C LEU A 651 -36.84 1.28 -22.03
N ARG A 652 -37.90 2.03 -22.36
CA ARG A 652 -39.03 1.49 -23.16
C ARG A 652 -38.79 1.46 -24.66
N ASN A 653 -37.94 2.34 -25.16
CA ASN A 653 -37.61 2.43 -26.59
C ASN A 653 -36.10 2.66 -26.74
N ASP A 654 -35.51 2.23 -27.84
CA ASP A 654 -34.09 2.45 -28.20
C ASP A 654 -33.84 3.81 -28.91
N GLY A 655 -34.89 4.64 -29.01
CA GLY A 655 -34.85 5.93 -29.70
C GLY A 655 -34.21 7.05 -28.87
N GLY A 656 -32.88 7.20 -28.95
CA GLY A 656 -32.13 8.45 -28.84
C GLY A 656 -32.19 9.27 -27.53
N GLY A 657 -31.11 9.23 -26.73
CA GLY A 657 -30.76 10.28 -25.75
C GLY A 657 -31.67 10.37 -24.52
N GLN A 658 -32.28 9.26 -24.13
CA GLN A 658 -33.22 9.15 -23.03
C GLN A 658 -32.51 9.46 -21.71
N SER A 659 -33.16 10.22 -20.82
CA SER A 659 -32.56 10.58 -19.54
C SER A 659 -33.59 10.68 -18.42
N GLY A 660 -33.45 9.77 -17.46
CA GLY A 660 -34.04 9.88 -16.14
C GLY A 660 -33.06 10.53 -15.18
N LYS A 661 -33.57 11.31 -14.23
CA LYS A 661 -32.77 11.97 -13.20
C LYS A 661 -33.41 11.72 -11.85
N ILE A 662 -32.67 11.13 -10.93
CA ILE A 662 -33.05 11.04 -9.52
C ILE A 662 -32.10 11.96 -8.74
N SER A 663 -32.66 12.84 -7.92
CA SER A 663 -31.90 13.88 -7.22
C SER A 663 -32.30 14.01 -5.77
N LEU A 664 -31.29 14.16 -4.93
CA LEU A 664 -31.39 14.53 -3.54
C LEU A 664 -30.98 16.00 -3.40
N LEU A 665 -31.90 16.82 -2.90
CA LEU A 665 -31.82 18.28 -2.95
C LEU A 665 -31.85 18.91 -1.55
N VAL A 666 -31.09 19.99 -1.40
CA VAL A 666 -31.19 20.91 -0.24
C VAL A 666 -32.28 21.95 -0.46
N ALA A 667 -32.50 22.33 -1.73
CA ALA A 667 -33.53 23.26 -2.18
C ALA A 667 -33.88 22.97 -3.65
N ASP A 668 -35.01 23.50 -4.16
CA ASP A 668 -35.58 23.15 -5.48
C ASP A 668 -34.62 23.21 -6.68
N ASN A 669 -33.54 24.00 -6.61
CA ASN A 669 -32.55 24.13 -7.69
C ASN A 669 -31.12 23.80 -7.23
N LYS A 670 -30.99 23.07 -6.12
CA LYS A 670 -29.71 22.77 -5.48
C LYS A 670 -29.62 21.27 -5.19
N ALA A 671 -29.32 20.51 -6.24
CA ALA A 671 -29.03 19.08 -6.14
C ALA A 671 -27.69 18.87 -5.46
N MET A 672 -27.68 18.10 -4.39
CA MET A 672 -26.45 17.73 -3.67
C MET A 672 -25.87 16.43 -4.21
N PHE A 673 -26.74 15.46 -4.49
CA PHE A 673 -26.38 14.14 -4.94
C PHE A 673 -27.41 13.67 -5.95
N ALA A 674 -27.01 13.30 -7.16
CA ALA A 674 -27.95 12.87 -8.19
C ALA A 674 -27.29 12.00 -9.24
N LEU A 675 -28.08 11.09 -9.81
CA LEU A 675 -27.74 10.34 -11.01
C LEU A 675 -28.68 10.76 -12.14
N VAL A 676 -28.11 11.06 -13.31
CA VAL A 676 -28.82 11.15 -14.58
C VAL A 676 -28.54 9.86 -15.36
N ALA A 677 -29.47 8.91 -15.28
CA ALA A 677 -29.42 7.66 -16.02
C ALA A 677 -29.74 7.93 -17.49
N SER A 678 -28.76 7.76 -18.37
CA SER A 678 -28.90 7.96 -19.81
C SER A 678 -27.97 7.01 -20.55
N ALA A 679 -28.49 6.25 -21.52
CA ALA A 679 -27.67 5.35 -22.33
C ALA A 679 -26.62 6.07 -23.19
N TYR A 680 -26.80 7.37 -23.51
CA TYR A 680 -25.85 8.15 -24.30
C TYR A 680 -24.86 8.95 -23.46
N ARG A 681 -25.34 9.63 -22.41
CA ARG A 681 -24.50 10.53 -21.62
C ARG A 681 -24.93 10.54 -20.16
N PRO A 682 -24.63 9.46 -19.41
CA PRO A 682 -24.90 9.42 -18.00
C PRO A 682 -24.09 10.51 -17.29
N LYS A 683 -24.68 11.12 -16.27
CA LYS A 683 -24.08 12.22 -15.51
C LYS A 683 -24.38 12.04 -14.03
N TYR A 684 -23.57 12.65 -13.20
CA TYR A 684 -23.86 12.81 -11.79
C TYR A 684 -23.95 14.29 -11.43
N TYR A 685 -24.62 14.60 -10.31
CA TYR A 685 -24.44 15.86 -9.60
C TYR A 685 -23.86 15.59 -8.22
N PHE A 686 -22.84 16.36 -7.86
CA PHE A 686 -22.19 16.31 -6.56
C PHE A 686 -21.92 17.74 -6.08
N ASN A 687 -22.42 18.13 -4.91
CA ASN A 687 -22.36 19.50 -4.40
C ASN A 687 -22.83 20.55 -5.44
N SER A 688 -23.92 20.25 -6.16
CA SER A 688 -24.48 21.06 -7.26
C SER A 688 -23.61 21.22 -8.51
N ASN A 689 -22.42 20.63 -8.55
CA ASN A 689 -21.61 20.52 -9.75
C ASN A 689 -21.99 19.26 -10.54
N SER A 690 -22.05 19.36 -11.86
CA SER A 690 -22.32 18.21 -12.72
C SER A 690 -21.04 17.61 -13.28
N GLY A 691 -20.90 16.29 -13.24
CA GLY A 691 -19.87 15.54 -13.96
C GLY A 691 -20.46 14.62 -15.02
N ILE A 692 -19.65 14.25 -16.02
CA ILE A 692 -20.03 13.30 -17.08
C ILE A 692 -19.37 11.97 -16.75
N ILE A 693 -20.17 10.90 -16.72
CA ILE A 693 -19.69 9.54 -16.49
C ILE A 693 -19.10 9.00 -17.80
N SER A 694 -19.88 9.06 -18.89
CA SER A 694 -19.42 8.72 -20.23
C SER A 694 -20.18 9.51 -21.29
N GLU A 695 -19.67 9.50 -22.53
CA GLU A 695 -20.36 10.08 -23.69
C GLU A 695 -20.25 9.12 -24.88
N GLY A 696 -21.39 8.59 -25.33
CA GLY A 696 -21.52 7.53 -26.31
C GLY A 696 -22.54 6.47 -25.88
N PHE A 697 -23.27 5.91 -26.84
CA PHE A 697 -24.27 4.87 -26.55
C PHE A 697 -23.62 3.57 -26.05
N GLY A 698 -24.14 3.01 -24.97
CA GLY A 698 -23.78 1.65 -24.52
C GLY A 698 -22.41 1.53 -23.86
N LEU A 699 -21.72 2.64 -23.56
CA LEU A 699 -20.35 2.59 -23.00
C LEU A 699 -20.32 2.19 -21.52
N THR A 700 -21.24 2.76 -20.74
CA THR A 700 -21.32 2.55 -19.28
C THR A 700 -22.66 1.95 -18.91
N LEU A 701 -23.74 2.57 -19.42
CA LEU A 701 -25.10 2.07 -19.33
C LEU A 701 -25.46 1.37 -20.64
N PRO A 702 -25.93 0.11 -20.61
CA PRO A 702 -26.43 -0.57 -21.80
C PRO A 702 -27.54 0.21 -22.50
N HIS A 703 -27.61 0.05 -23.83
CA HIS A 703 -28.61 0.70 -24.68
C HIS A 703 -29.57 -0.34 -25.24
N ASP A 704 -30.34 -0.94 -24.34
CA ASP A 704 -31.36 -1.93 -24.65
C ASP A 704 -32.61 -1.66 -23.78
N SER A 705 -33.57 -2.58 -23.81
CA SER A 705 -34.81 -2.51 -23.03
C SER A 705 -34.83 -3.51 -21.86
N ALA A 706 -33.66 -3.95 -21.39
CA ALA A 706 -33.56 -4.78 -20.21
C ALA A 706 -33.60 -3.91 -18.95
N TRP A 707 -33.89 -4.56 -17.83
CA TRP A 707 -33.75 -3.96 -16.51
C TRP A 707 -32.28 -3.99 -16.11
N HIS A 708 -31.78 -2.84 -15.64
CA HIS A 708 -30.42 -2.69 -15.12
C HIS A 708 -30.46 -2.15 -13.71
N HIS A 709 -29.58 -2.69 -12.86
CA HIS A 709 -29.39 -2.27 -11.49
C HIS A 709 -28.36 -1.15 -11.44
N LEU A 710 -28.76 0.04 -10.99
CA LEU A 710 -27.91 1.24 -11.00
C LEU A 710 -27.62 1.69 -9.57
N VAL A 711 -26.34 1.80 -9.22
CA VAL A 711 -25.94 2.29 -7.90
C VAL A 711 -24.92 3.41 -8.01
N LEU A 712 -25.23 4.57 -7.42
CA LEU A 712 -24.29 5.68 -7.24
C LEU A 712 -23.90 5.76 -5.77
N VAL A 713 -22.61 5.59 -5.48
CA VAL A 713 -22.05 5.56 -4.12
C VAL A 713 -21.06 6.70 -3.94
N TYR A 714 -21.20 7.47 -2.88
CA TYR A 714 -20.14 8.37 -2.41
C TYR A 714 -19.53 7.87 -1.10
N ASP A 715 -18.21 7.65 -1.13
CA ASP A 715 -17.39 7.27 0.01
C ASP A 715 -16.47 8.44 0.40
N SER A 716 -16.71 9.02 1.58
CA SER A 716 -15.99 10.18 2.12
C SER A 716 -14.62 9.84 2.71
N TYR A 717 -14.32 8.57 2.96
CA TYR A 717 -13.03 8.10 3.44
C TYR A 717 -12.09 7.86 2.26
N GLU A 718 -12.60 7.29 1.18
CA GLU A 718 -11.85 7.11 -0.06
C GLU A 718 -11.84 8.36 -0.96
N TYR A 719 -12.70 9.35 -0.67
CA TYR A 719 -12.91 10.52 -1.53
C TYR A 719 -13.35 10.14 -2.95
N LYS A 720 -14.21 9.13 -3.08
CA LYS A 720 -14.62 8.60 -4.39
C LYS A 720 -16.13 8.63 -4.56
N LEU A 721 -16.54 9.00 -5.77
CA LEU A 721 -17.87 8.78 -6.28
C LEU A 721 -17.79 7.62 -7.28
N ASN A 722 -18.40 6.50 -6.91
CA ASN A 722 -18.44 5.28 -7.70
C ASN A 722 -19.82 5.10 -8.32
N PHE A 723 -19.87 4.60 -9.54
CA PHE A 723 -21.09 4.27 -10.25
C PHE A 723 -21.01 2.83 -10.76
N TYR A 724 -21.99 2.04 -10.33
CA TYR A 724 -22.11 0.62 -10.62
C TYR A 724 -23.31 0.38 -11.54
N VAL A 725 -23.16 -0.63 -12.40
CA VAL A 725 -24.23 -1.14 -13.26
C VAL A 725 -24.20 -2.65 -13.18
N ASP A 726 -25.32 -3.25 -12.80
CA ASP A 726 -25.52 -4.71 -12.70
C ASP A 726 -24.49 -5.38 -11.76
N GLY A 727 -24.27 -4.79 -10.59
CA GLY A 727 -23.29 -5.26 -9.61
C GLY A 727 -21.83 -4.84 -9.89
N GLU A 728 -21.53 -4.35 -11.10
CA GLU A 728 -20.16 -4.10 -11.57
C GLU A 728 -19.78 -2.62 -11.52
N LEU A 729 -18.57 -2.28 -11.05
CA LEU A 729 -18.05 -0.91 -11.07
C LEU A 729 -17.81 -0.46 -12.52
N LYS A 730 -18.48 0.61 -12.96
CA LYS A 730 -18.30 1.15 -14.32
C LYS A 730 -17.58 2.50 -14.36
N TYR A 731 -17.63 3.26 -13.27
CA TYR A 731 -17.00 4.57 -13.21
C TYR A 731 -16.63 4.95 -11.78
N SER A 732 -15.48 5.61 -11.62
CA SER A 732 -14.96 6.12 -10.36
C SER A 732 -14.33 7.48 -10.60
N THR A 733 -14.59 8.45 -9.72
CA THR A 733 -13.99 9.78 -9.81
C THR A 733 -13.73 10.35 -8.42
N PRO A 734 -12.61 11.05 -8.22
CA PRO A 734 -12.31 11.70 -6.94
C PRO A 734 -13.29 12.84 -6.66
N GLN A 735 -13.82 12.90 -5.44
CA GLN A 735 -14.70 13.96 -4.95
C GLN A 735 -14.37 14.30 -3.49
N THR A 736 -14.31 15.60 -3.18
CA THR A 736 -14.20 16.09 -1.80
C THR A 736 -15.51 15.84 -1.04
N TRP A 737 -15.56 16.15 0.26
CA TRP A 737 -16.76 15.94 1.07
C TRP A 737 -18.01 16.65 0.56
N LEU A 738 -19.16 16.04 0.85
CA LEU A 738 -20.45 16.72 0.74
C LEU A 738 -20.47 17.99 1.60
N LEU A 739 -21.04 19.07 1.06
CA LEU A 739 -21.20 20.31 1.82
C LEU A 739 -22.07 20.05 3.07
N ASP A 740 -21.84 20.84 4.12
CA ASP A 740 -22.56 20.75 5.40
C ASP A 740 -23.98 21.36 5.28
N GLU A 741 -24.78 20.78 4.39
CA GLU A 741 -26.14 21.19 4.08
C GLU A 741 -27.07 19.97 4.10
N ALA A 742 -28.19 20.10 4.81
CA ALA A 742 -29.18 19.05 4.91
C ALA A 742 -29.92 18.84 3.58
N ILE A 743 -29.89 17.61 3.08
CA ILE A 743 -30.80 17.13 2.03
C ILE A 743 -32.20 17.03 2.64
N LYS A 744 -33.18 17.66 1.99
CA LYS A 744 -34.57 17.78 2.49
C LYS A 744 -35.61 17.20 1.54
N LYS A 745 -35.21 16.95 0.29
CA LYS A 745 -36.12 16.65 -0.79
C LYS A 745 -35.52 15.64 -1.76
N MET A 746 -36.36 14.78 -2.29
CA MET A 746 -36.08 13.97 -3.47
C MET A 746 -36.89 14.47 -4.65
N GLU A 747 -36.27 14.49 -5.84
CA GLU A 747 -36.90 14.76 -7.12
C GLU A 747 -36.56 13.64 -8.09
N ILE A 748 -37.59 13.07 -8.71
CA ILE A 748 -37.45 12.17 -9.86
C ILE A 748 -37.98 12.91 -11.08
N TYR A 749 -37.13 13.11 -12.06
CA TYR A 749 -37.38 13.98 -13.19
C TYR A 749 -37.09 13.28 -14.50
N ASN A 750 -37.94 13.54 -15.49
CA ASN A 750 -37.73 13.12 -16.86
C ASN A 750 -37.39 14.33 -17.74
N ALA A 751 -36.20 14.30 -18.34
CA ALA A 751 -35.81 15.32 -19.30
C ALA A 751 -36.31 14.99 -20.71
N ASN A 752 -36.15 13.73 -21.15
CA ASN A 752 -36.46 13.26 -22.51
C ASN A 752 -36.95 11.79 -22.51
N TRP A 753 -38.02 11.54 -23.28
CA TRP A 753 -38.58 10.21 -23.61
C TRP A 753 -39.12 9.40 -22.42
N GLU A 754 -39.28 8.08 -22.52
CA GLU A 754 -39.94 7.24 -21.51
C GLU A 754 -38.93 6.28 -20.87
N TYR A 755 -38.89 6.23 -19.53
CA TYR A 755 -38.13 5.23 -18.78
C TYR A 755 -38.96 4.72 -17.61
N GLU A 756 -38.61 3.53 -17.14
CA GLU A 756 -39.22 2.90 -15.97
C GLU A 756 -38.19 2.80 -14.84
N ILE A 757 -38.66 2.91 -13.60
CA ILE A 757 -37.87 2.67 -12.39
C ILE A 757 -38.59 1.68 -11.49
N ASP A 758 -37.80 0.89 -10.77
CA ASP A 758 -38.26 -0.06 -9.76
C ASP A 758 -37.31 -0.06 -8.55
N ASP A 759 -37.77 -0.58 -7.41
CA ASP A 759 -36.98 -0.84 -6.20
C ASP A 759 -35.97 0.29 -5.85
N LEU A 760 -36.48 1.50 -5.58
CA LEU A 760 -35.64 2.68 -5.31
C LEU A 760 -35.27 2.76 -3.83
N SER A 761 -33.98 2.80 -3.54
CA SER A 761 -33.42 2.85 -2.19
C SER A 761 -32.45 4.01 -1.98
N ILE A 762 -32.46 4.57 -0.77
CA ILE A 762 -31.45 5.54 -0.30
C ILE A 762 -30.78 4.94 0.93
N TRP A 763 -29.45 4.92 0.89
CA TRP A 763 -28.61 4.39 1.96
C TRP A 763 -27.83 5.52 2.60
N ARG A 764 -27.92 5.60 3.93
CA ARG A 764 -26.91 6.30 4.74
C ARG A 764 -25.67 5.43 4.76
N GLY A 765 -24.54 5.93 4.29
CA GLY A 765 -23.32 5.14 4.18
C GLY A 765 -22.98 4.78 2.73
N ALA A 766 -21.71 4.45 2.53
CA ALA A 766 -21.18 4.03 1.24
C ALA A 766 -21.31 2.52 1.11
N LEU A 767 -22.13 2.06 0.15
CA LEU A 767 -22.19 0.65 -0.20
C LEU A 767 -20.84 0.21 -0.80
N LYS A 768 -20.28 -0.88 -0.29
CA LYS A 768 -19.05 -1.48 -0.83
C LYS A 768 -19.37 -2.30 -2.07
N ALA A 769 -18.37 -2.55 -2.92
CA ALA A 769 -18.56 -3.25 -4.20
C ALA A 769 -19.23 -4.62 -4.01
N GLN A 770 -18.80 -5.40 -3.02
CA GLN A 770 -19.41 -6.70 -2.73
C GLN A 770 -20.87 -6.58 -2.25
N GLN A 771 -21.21 -5.52 -1.52
CA GLN A 771 -22.59 -5.26 -1.10
C GLN A 771 -23.48 -4.92 -2.31
N VAL A 772 -22.97 -4.09 -3.23
CA VAL A 772 -23.68 -3.76 -4.49
C VAL A 772 -23.91 -5.02 -5.33
N LYS A 773 -22.89 -5.87 -5.47
CA LYS A 773 -23.00 -7.16 -6.18
C LYS A 773 -24.00 -8.11 -5.51
N THR A 774 -23.99 -8.17 -4.18
CA THR A 774 -24.92 -9.00 -3.40
C THR A 774 -26.37 -8.54 -3.57
N ILE A 775 -26.62 -7.22 -3.56
CA ILE A 775 -27.95 -6.64 -3.83
C ILE A 775 -28.42 -7.07 -5.21
N TYR A 776 -27.61 -6.83 -6.24
CA TYR A 776 -27.91 -7.23 -7.62
C TYR A 776 -28.25 -8.72 -7.76
N GLN A 777 -27.44 -9.61 -7.17
CA GLN A 777 -27.63 -11.06 -7.26
C GLN A 777 -28.88 -11.54 -6.51
N ASN A 778 -29.18 -10.97 -5.35
CA ASN A 778 -30.38 -11.30 -4.58
C ASN A 778 -31.64 -10.90 -5.34
N GLU A 779 -31.61 -9.77 -6.05
CA GLU A 779 -32.76 -9.21 -6.76
C GLU A 779 -32.95 -9.82 -8.16
N THR A 780 -31.92 -10.38 -8.76
CA THR A 780 -32.04 -11.15 -10.01
C THR A 780 -32.44 -12.61 -9.80
N GLY A 781 -32.53 -13.05 -8.55
CA GLY A 781 -32.78 -14.45 -8.17
C GLY A 781 -31.55 -15.29 -8.47
N GLY A 782 -30.62 -15.37 -7.50
CA GLY A 782 -29.37 -16.11 -7.61
C GLY A 782 -29.54 -17.47 -8.29
N ASN A 783 -28.99 -17.58 -9.51
CA ASN A 783 -28.78 -18.84 -10.21
C ASN A 783 -27.39 -19.38 -9.89
#